data_AF-A0A921ZKW6-F1
#
_entry.id   AF-A0A921ZKW6-F1
#
_cell.length_a   1.000
_cell.length_b   1.000
_cell.length_c   1.000
_cell.angle_alpha   90.00
_cell.angle_beta   90.00
_cell.angle_gamma   90.00
#
_symmetry.space_group_name_H-M   'P 1'
#
loop_
_entity.id
_entity.type
_entity.pdbx_description
1 polymer ?
#
loop_
_entity_poly.entity_id
_entity_poly.type
_entity_poly.pdbx_seq_one_letter_code
_entity_poly.pdbx_strand_id
1 'polypeptide(L)'
;MDDEEDFGGAMVIASETTEAEKEFEKVLEQLREAEGLKLYSDVYTKLYDSYYKLKEENVTHMEEVHSLRAKLSRFDDTVTDYLAEISEANKTIEKLRSDIDEARALADAMHARELQSVESLETMKKTVTRLEKELDARKKAGDDDAGATSAVKEKEKFEKEKARLQGELDGVKLRLTNALSYQEELEQQNNESAETIAKLEEQLEEADNNAVRQNRLVDHLKGESDTLKAEVENRGIAMGNLNDKLAKADKTIERRDKQLRDMTNKLETAQQEQEAASAKAAQLREQLDSTNAEFDKTKQTLIKTTKELKNMTDEGTKLRNEVTKLNKQAAQQMKKFQLLEQAKANTESDRERLRQQVSVMEREIMLSKKQAESDKREIENLNREKDILNKNMQKIQNEALENLQMLNLQEQRRKQLEHELEMNEAQITKQRLLIRQLEKDKDRMLEETIALNEKIDEISEEVRLRTADILDLKKALREETIKSRKLSVALDATRAERNMLHKNYTEALDEISDLKQKLKMLAYQIEQLKEDISGKEAGLKTCEGTLAKCNKKNEQLRSEVQAGLAKLSEARADIAALKQEEARLNRIVQEGDTSRAKLTKELEGLMNERDVVGAQLVRRNDEISLLYEKIRILEITLHRGERQYEQRIEDIRLLRLEIIRLRKEKNLLSKGIENMTDLRLEVFNLERELGRERLRVRALEEALESPLNVHRWRKLQGTDPESIELTQKLRLTQKKVLAQSEMLVLKDRELKETRNLYSAVKDILALQPSPEIQIVLNRTQRALAQRTTKLKCLVAEMSMRERQVTDLRLDLERVNGELHSFKQKYYEMKRALDAEETRRLKLVSPPGANTPN
;
A
#
# COMPACT_ATOMS: atom_id res chain seq x y z
N MET A 1 -43.25 -27.83 57.82
CA MET A 1 -42.43 -28.93 58.35
C MET A 1 -41.93 -29.70 57.14
N ASP A 2 -40.94 -29.16 56.41
CA ASP A 2 -40.21 -29.90 55.36
C ASP A 2 -38.86 -29.22 54.99
N ASP A 3 -38.28 -28.39 55.87
CA ASP A 3 -37.03 -27.64 55.57
C ASP A 3 -35.77 -28.24 56.22
N GLU A 4 -35.83 -29.46 56.77
CA GLU A 4 -34.66 -30.11 57.43
C GLU A 4 -33.94 -31.17 56.57
N GLU A 5 -34.41 -31.52 55.37
CA GLU A 5 -33.78 -32.58 54.56
C GLU A 5 -32.66 -32.10 53.61
N ASP A 6 -32.61 -30.82 53.21
CA ASP A 6 -31.66 -30.39 52.15
C ASP A 6 -30.24 -30.10 52.67
N PHE A 7 -30.06 -29.89 53.99
CA PHE A 7 -28.72 -29.70 54.58
C PHE A 7 -28.01 -31.03 54.92
N GLY A 8 -28.78 -32.11 55.12
CA GLY A 8 -28.25 -33.44 55.41
C GLY A 8 -27.55 -34.08 54.20
N GLY A 9 -28.09 -33.90 52.99
CA GLY A 9 -27.51 -34.46 51.76
C GLY A 9 -26.14 -33.88 51.41
N ALA A 10 -25.96 -32.56 51.56
CA ALA A 10 -24.68 -31.90 51.31
C ALA A 10 -23.59 -32.35 52.30
N MET A 11 -23.95 -32.59 53.56
CA MET A 11 -23.01 -33.01 54.60
C MET A 11 -22.57 -34.47 54.45
N VAL A 12 -23.46 -35.36 53.98
CA VAL A 12 -23.13 -36.76 53.67
C VAL A 12 -22.18 -36.85 52.48
N ILE A 13 -22.40 -36.06 51.41
CA ILE A 13 -21.52 -36.01 50.23
C ILE A 13 -20.14 -35.44 50.58
N ALA A 14 -20.07 -34.42 51.45
CA ALA A 14 -18.81 -33.88 51.94
C ALA A 14 -18.03 -34.90 52.78
N SER A 15 -18.73 -35.71 53.59
CA SER A 15 -18.15 -36.77 54.44
C SER A 15 -17.59 -37.94 53.62
N GLU A 16 -18.34 -38.47 52.65
CA GLU A 16 -17.90 -39.59 51.80
C GLU A 16 -16.69 -39.21 50.93
N THR A 17 -16.61 -37.94 50.50
CA THR A 17 -15.47 -37.48 49.71
C THR A 17 -14.18 -37.41 50.51
N THR A 18 -14.18 -36.93 51.75
CA THR A 18 -12.96 -36.95 52.59
C THR A 18 -12.40 -38.34 52.89
N GLU A 19 -13.24 -39.38 52.82
CA GLU A 19 -12.79 -40.76 53.03
C GLU A 19 -12.15 -41.34 51.75
N ALA A 20 -12.76 -41.08 50.59
CA ALA A 20 -12.19 -41.42 49.28
C ALA A 20 -10.85 -40.72 48.99
N GLU A 21 -10.69 -39.47 49.44
CA GLU A 21 -9.43 -38.72 49.30
C GLU A 21 -8.29 -39.35 50.14
N LYS A 22 -8.61 -39.85 51.35
CA LYS A 22 -7.65 -40.59 52.20
C LYS A 22 -7.29 -41.96 51.63
N GLU A 23 -8.26 -42.68 51.07
CA GLU A 23 -7.98 -43.96 50.39
C GLU A 23 -7.13 -43.75 49.13
N PHE A 24 -7.41 -42.69 48.38
CA PHE A 24 -6.62 -42.31 47.21
C PHE A 24 -5.14 -42.08 47.56
N GLU A 25 -4.84 -41.27 48.58
CA GLU A 25 -3.46 -41.04 49.03
C GLU A 25 -2.77 -42.35 49.43
N LYS A 26 -3.47 -43.22 50.16
CA LYS A 26 -2.94 -44.50 50.60
C LYS A 26 -2.63 -45.45 49.42
N VAL A 27 -3.53 -45.53 48.44
CA VAL A 27 -3.32 -46.34 47.22
C VAL A 27 -2.19 -45.76 46.38
N LEU A 28 -2.07 -44.44 46.31
CA LEU A 28 -1.03 -43.75 45.55
C LEU A 28 0.35 -43.94 46.17
N GLU A 29 0.46 -43.96 47.50
CA GLU A 29 1.67 -44.34 48.24
C GLU A 29 2.08 -45.79 47.91
N GLN A 30 1.14 -46.74 47.96
CA GLN A 30 1.37 -48.14 47.63
C GLN A 30 1.81 -48.35 46.16
N LEU A 31 1.21 -47.59 45.22
CA LEU A 31 1.59 -47.61 43.81
C LEU A 31 2.99 -47.03 43.58
N ARG A 32 3.45 -46.10 44.43
CA ARG A 32 4.80 -45.52 44.36
C ARG A 32 5.87 -46.42 44.97
N GLU A 33 5.55 -47.19 46.01
CA GLU A 33 6.50 -48.10 46.65
C GLU A 33 6.82 -49.35 45.80
N ALA A 34 5.87 -49.85 45.01
CA ALA A 34 6.07 -51.00 44.14
C ALA A 34 6.71 -50.61 42.78
N GLU A 35 7.96 -51.04 42.51
CA GLU A 35 8.73 -50.65 41.32
C GLU A 35 8.02 -50.90 39.97
N GLY A 36 7.18 -51.94 39.88
CA GLY A 36 6.41 -52.25 38.67
C GLY A 36 5.16 -51.41 38.46
N LEU A 37 4.69 -50.67 39.47
CA LEU A 37 3.40 -49.96 39.47
C LEU A 37 3.55 -48.43 39.42
N LYS A 38 4.78 -47.89 39.51
CA LYS A 38 5.05 -46.45 39.44
C LYS A 38 4.45 -45.77 38.21
N LEU A 39 4.44 -46.45 37.05
CA LEU A 39 3.86 -45.92 35.80
C LEU A 39 2.35 -45.66 35.90
N TYR A 40 1.64 -46.37 36.78
CA TYR A 40 0.20 -46.20 37.01
C TYR A 40 -0.11 -45.11 38.03
N SER A 41 0.86 -44.71 38.87
CA SER A 41 0.66 -43.63 39.84
C SER A 41 0.35 -42.28 39.18
N ASP A 42 0.99 -41.97 38.05
CA ASP A 42 0.71 -40.75 37.27
C ASP A 42 -0.69 -40.77 36.64
N VAL A 43 -1.15 -41.94 36.20
CA VAL A 43 -2.51 -42.10 35.64
C VAL A 43 -3.55 -41.98 36.76
N TYR A 44 -3.29 -42.58 37.91
CA TYR A 44 -4.15 -42.49 39.09
C TYR A 44 -4.24 -41.04 39.59
N THR A 45 -3.11 -40.31 39.59
CA THR A 45 -3.07 -38.86 39.91
C THR A 45 -3.90 -38.04 38.93
N LYS A 46 -3.73 -38.24 37.62
CA LYS A 46 -4.51 -37.52 36.60
C LYS A 46 -6.01 -37.80 36.69
N LEU A 47 -6.40 -39.03 37.06
CA LEU A 47 -7.80 -39.40 37.25
C LEU A 47 -8.39 -38.67 38.45
N TYR A 48 -7.64 -38.57 39.55
CA TYR A 48 -8.05 -37.84 40.73
C TYR A 48 -8.10 -36.33 40.49
N ASP A 49 -7.14 -35.74 39.79
CA ASP A 49 -7.19 -34.33 39.38
C ASP A 49 -8.42 -34.04 38.50
N SER A 50 -8.77 -34.97 37.60
CA SER A 50 -9.98 -34.86 36.78
C SER A 50 -11.26 -35.00 37.62
N TYR A 51 -11.27 -35.90 38.60
CA TYR A 51 -12.36 -36.06 39.54
C TYR A 51 -12.55 -34.78 40.39
N TYR A 52 -11.46 -34.19 40.88
CA TYR A 52 -11.50 -32.99 41.68
C TYR A 52 -11.99 -31.77 40.88
N LYS A 53 -11.56 -31.64 39.63
CA LYS A 53 -12.10 -30.62 38.71
C LYS A 53 -13.59 -30.80 38.44
N LEU A 54 -14.02 -32.03 38.14
CA LEU A 54 -15.44 -32.34 37.96
C LEU A 54 -16.24 -32.09 39.23
N LYS A 55 -15.67 -32.36 40.41
CA LYS A 55 -16.28 -32.07 41.72
C LYS A 55 -16.45 -30.56 41.91
N GLU A 56 -15.43 -29.76 41.62
CA GLU A 56 -15.47 -28.30 41.71
C GLU A 56 -16.52 -27.71 40.73
N GLU A 57 -16.51 -28.17 39.48
CA GLU A 57 -17.54 -27.79 38.48
C GLU A 57 -18.95 -28.19 38.97
N ASN A 58 -19.12 -29.38 39.55
CA ASN A 58 -20.42 -29.83 40.06
C ASN A 58 -20.88 -29.04 41.29
N VAL A 59 -19.96 -28.58 42.15
CA VAL A 59 -20.27 -27.65 43.25
C VAL A 59 -20.76 -26.32 42.68
N THR A 60 -20.08 -25.75 41.67
CA THR A 60 -20.53 -24.49 41.05
C THR A 60 -21.90 -24.63 40.39
N HIS A 61 -22.16 -25.75 39.69
CA HIS A 61 -23.48 -26.02 39.12
C HIS A 61 -24.56 -26.24 40.19
N MET A 62 -24.22 -26.90 41.30
CA MET A 62 -25.12 -27.02 42.44
C MET A 62 -25.46 -25.66 43.03
N GLU A 63 -24.48 -24.76 43.22
CA GLU A 63 -24.72 -23.39 43.69
C GLU A 63 -25.60 -22.59 42.71
N GLU A 64 -25.37 -22.73 41.41
CA GLU A 64 -26.21 -22.12 40.37
C GLU A 64 -27.65 -22.64 40.44
N VAL A 65 -27.84 -23.96 40.56
CA VAL A 65 -29.15 -24.60 40.72
C VAL A 65 -29.84 -24.14 42.00
N HIS A 66 -29.14 -24.04 43.13
CA HIS A 66 -29.69 -23.50 44.37
C HIS A 66 -30.09 -22.02 44.21
N SER A 67 -29.27 -21.22 43.53
CA SER A 67 -29.59 -19.81 43.26
C SER A 67 -30.84 -19.68 42.37
N LEU A 68 -30.98 -20.56 41.37
CA LEU A 68 -32.12 -20.58 40.47
C LEU A 68 -33.37 -21.08 41.19
N ARG A 69 -33.27 -22.11 42.04
CA ARG A 69 -34.36 -22.59 42.90
C ARG A 69 -34.81 -21.53 43.90
N ALA A 70 -33.88 -20.79 44.51
CA ALA A 70 -34.22 -19.69 45.42
C ALA A 70 -34.94 -18.55 44.68
N LYS A 71 -34.55 -18.25 43.44
CA LYS A 71 -35.28 -17.29 42.59
C LYS A 71 -36.66 -17.81 42.21
N LEU A 72 -36.78 -19.10 41.86
CA LEU A 72 -38.04 -19.74 41.54
C LEU A 72 -39.01 -19.73 42.73
N SER A 73 -38.52 -20.09 43.92
CA SER A 73 -39.28 -20.01 45.17
C SER A 73 -39.76 -18.59 45.47
N ARG A 74 -38.93 -17.56 45.26
CA ARG A 74 -39.39 -16.16 45.40
C ARG A 74 -40.47 -15.80 44.40
N PHE A 75 -40.40 -16.32 43.17
CA PHE A 75 -41.47 -16.10 42.20
C PHE A 75 -42.75 -16.86 42.59
N ASP A 76 -42.63 -18.09 43.10
CA ASP A 76 -43.76 -18.85 43.62
C ASP A 76 -44.40 -18.15 44.83
N ASP A 77 -43.60 -17.55 45.72
CA ASP A 77 -44.09 -16.70 46.83
C ASP A 77 -44.85 -15.49 46.28
N THR A 78 -44.31 -14.77 45.28
CA THR A 78 -45.03 -13.64 44.69
C THR A 78 -46.32 -14.06 43.98
N VAL A 79 -46.33 -15.22 43.32
CA VAL A 79 -47.52 -15.75 42.66
C VAL A 79 -48.57 -16.16 43.69
N THR A 80 -48.17 -16.76 44.81
CA THR A 80 -49.07 -17.13 45.90
C THR A 80 -49.65 -15.90 46.60
N ASP A 81 -48.85 -14.85 46.82
CA ASP A 81 -49.32 -13.56 47.34
C ASP A 81 -50.36 -12.93 46.40
N TYR A 82 -50.11 -12.91 45.08
CA TYR A 82 -51.08 -12.41 44.12
C TYR A 82 -52.36 -13.27 44.06
N LEU A 83 -52.25 -14.59 44.18
CA LEU A 83 -53.42 -15.46 44.26
C LEU A 83 -54.24 -15.21 45.54
N ALA A 84 -53.59 -14.91 46.65
CA ALA A 84 -54.24 -14.53 47.90
C ALA A 84 -54.95 -13.18 47.79
N GLU A 85 -54.30 -12.16 47.22
CA GLU A 85 -54.91 -10.85 46.95
C GLU A 85 -56.12 -10.97 46.01
N ILE A 86 -56.01 -11.76 44.94
CA ILE A 86 -57.13 -12.02 44.02
C ILE A 86 -58.27 -12.74 44.74
N SER A 87 -57.98 -13.70 45.61
CA SER A 87 -58.99 -14.38 46.42
C SER A 87 -59.71 -13.42 47.38
N GLU A 88 -58.97 -12.51 48.02
CA GLU A 88 -59.52 -11.54 48.95
C GLU A 88 -60.35 -10.46 48.24
N ALA A 89 -59.88 -10.00 47.08
CA ALA A 89 -60.62 -9.12 46.18
C ALA A 89 -61.93 -9.77 45.70
N ASN A 90 -61.89 -11.06 45.33
CA ASN A 90 -63.11 -11.79 44.94
C ASN A 90 -64.11 -11.92 46.10
N LYS A 91 -63.64 -12.16 47.33
CA LYS A 91 -64.51 -12.15 48.53
C LYS A 91 -65.14 -10.78 48.78
N THR A 92 -64.40 -9.69 48.54
CA THR A 92 -64.95 -8.34 48.66
C THR A 92 -65.97 -8.05 47.57
N ILE A 93 -65.71 -8.49 46.34
CA ILE A 93 -66.66 -8.36 45.22
C ILE A 93 -67.94 -9.16 45.51
N GLU A 94 -67.85 -10.37 46.05
CA GLU A 94 -69.03 -11.15 46.44
C GLU A 94 -69.85 -10.47 47.55
N LYS A 95 -69.19 -9.89 48.57
CA LYS A 95 -69.88 -9.10 49.60
C LYS A 95 -70.59 -7.89 49.00
N LEU A 96 -69.90 -7.10 48.17
CA LEU A 96 -70.50 -5.93 47.53
C LEU A 96 -71.66 -6.30 46.60
N ARG A 97 -71.60 -7.46 45.93
CA ARG A 97 -72.74 -7.97 45.15
C ARG A 97 -73.93 -8.33 46.04
N SER A 98 -73.69 -8.97 47.18
CA SER A 98 -74.73 -9.25 48.19
C SER A 98 -75.37 -7.96 48.72
N ASP A 99 -74.56 -6.95 49.05
CA ASP A 99 -75.03 -5.67 49.56
C ASP A 99 -75.88 -4.92 48.51
N ILE A 100 -75.51 -5.02 47.22
CA ILE A 100 -76.29 -4.46 46.11
C ILE A 100 -77.64 -5.18 45.96
N ASP A 101 -77.67 -6.49 46.09
CA ASP A 101 -78.91 -7.26 45.98
C ASP A 101 -79.83 -7.00 47.18
N GLU A 102 -79.29 -6.81 48.39
CA GLU A 102 -80.05 -6.37 49.57
C GLU A 102 -80.60 -4.94 49.41
N ALA A 103 -79.80 -4.01 48.89
CA ALA A 103 -80.23 -2.65 48.62
C ALA A 103 -81.36 -2.60 47.58
N ARG A 104 -81.30 -3.45 46.55
CA ARG A 104 -82.39 -3.60 45.56
C ARG A 104 -83.66 -4.14 46.18
N ALA A 105 -83.56 -5.18 47.02
CA ALA A 105 -84.73 -5.72 47.73
C ALA A 105 -85.38 -4.68 48.67
N LEU A 106 -84.57 -3.84 49.33
CA LEU A 106 -85.06 -2.73 50.16
C LEU A 106 -85.73 -1.64 49.34
N ALA A 107 -85.16 -1.28 48.19
CA ALA A 107 -85.76 -0.30 47.27
C ALA A 107 -87.11 -0.79 46.73
N ASP A 108 -87.20 -2.06 46.32
CA ASP A 108 -88.46 -2.67 45.86
C ASP A 108 -89.51 -2.71 46.99
N ALA A 109 -89.10 -2.99 48.23
CA ALA A 109 -89.98 -2.98 49.39
C ALA A 109 -90.49 -1.56 49.75
N MET A 110 -89.65 -0.54 49.58
CA MET A 110 -90.05 0.86 49.74
C MET A 110 -91.04 1.27 48.65
N HIS A 111 -90.77 0.91 47.40
CA HIS A 111 -91.65 1.22 46.27
C HIS A 111 -93.03 0.56 46.43
N ALA A 112 -93.09 -0.67 46.95
CA ALA A 112 -94.34 -1.36 47.25
C ALA A 112 -95.15 -0.66 48.37
N ARG A 113 -94.47 -0.15 49.41
CA ARG A 113 -95.12 0.63 50.48
C ARG A 113 -95.65 1.97 49.97
N GLU A 114 -94.89 2.62 49.10
CA GLU A 114 -95.30 3.88 48.48
C GLU A 114 -96.54 3.70 47.62
N LEU A 115 -96.60 2.64 46.82
CA LEU A 115 -97.77 2.28 46.00
C LEU A 115 -99.02 2.08 46.86
N GLN A 116 -98.89 1.37 47.99
CA GLN A 116 -99.97 1.18 48.97
C GLN A 116 -100.42 2.50 49.59
N SER A 117 -99.49 3.41 49.88
CA SER A 117 -99.82 4.73 50.43
C SER A 117 -100.57 5.60 49.41
N VAL A 118 -100.17 5.52 48.14
CA VAL A 118 -100.80 6.26 47.04
C VAL A 118 -102.23 5.76 46.79
N GLU A 119 -102.46 4.44 46.81
CA GLU A 119 -103.81 3.86 46.74
C GLU A 119 -104.70 4.30 47.93
N SER A 120 -104.12 4.40 49.13
CA SER A 120 -104.84 4.90 50.32
C SER A 120 -105.16 6.40 50.24
N LEU A 121 -104.29 7.20 49.65
CA LEU A 121 -104.52 8.62 49.40
C LEU A 121 -105.59 8.85 48.33
N GLU A 122 -105.65 8.00 47.31
CA GLU A 122 -106.63 8.11 46.23
C GLU A 122 -108.05 7.72 46.71
N THR A 123 -108.16 6.75 47.62
CA THR A 123 -109.42 6.43 48.30
C THR A 123 -109.87 7.55 49.25
N MET A 124 -108.96 8.20 49.98
CA MET A 124 -109.26 9.37 50.81
C MET A 124 -109.67 10.61 49.98
N LYS A 125 -109.08 10.83 48.79
CA LYS A 125 -109.52 11.90 47.88
C LYS A 125 -110.94 11.69 47.35
N LYS A 126 -111.35 10.43 47.12
CA LYS A 126 -112.73 10.09 46.71
C LYS A 126 -113.75 10.30 47.84
N THR A 127 -113.35 10.21 49.11
CA THR A 127 -114.26 10.49 50.25
C THR A 127 -114.38 11.99 50.52
N VAL A 128 -113.30 12.77 50.37
CA VAL A 128 -113.32 14.24 50.49
C VAL A 128 -114.22 14.88 49.43
N THR A 129 -114.11 14.45 48.16
CA THR A 129 -114.95 14.95 47.06
C THR A 129 -116.43 14.59 47.19
N ARG A 130 -116.77 13.54 47.96
CA ARG A 130 -118.16 13.19 48.29
C ARG A 130 -118.74 14.11 49.37
N LEU A 131 -117.93 14.47 50.37
CA LEU A 131 -118.33 15.36 51.46
C LEU A 131 -118.41 16.83 51.03
N GLU A 132 -117.57 17.27 50.09
CA GLU A 132 -117.65 18.62 49.50
C GLU A 132 -118.94 18.82 48.69
N LYS A 133 -119.44 17.78 48.01
CA LYS A 133 -120.74 17.82 47.30
C LYS A 133 -121.95 17.86 48.23
N GLU A 134 -121.85 17.33 49.44
CA GLU A 134 -122.91 17.40 50.47
C GLU A 134 -122.91 18.76 51.20
N LEU A 135 -121.75 19.45 51.25
CA LEU A 135 -121.61 20.75 51.91
C LEU A 135 -122.06 21.94 51.04
N ASP A 136 -121.93 21.82 49.71
CA ASP A 136 -122.44 22.81 48.74
C ASP A 136 -123.96 22.75 48.53
N ALA A 137 -124.61 21.60 48.83
CA ALA A 137 -126.06 21.47 48.77
C ALA A 137 -126.79 22.12 49.96
N ARG A 138 -126.08 22.49 51.04
CA ARG A 138 -126.68 23.01 52.29
C ARG A 138 -126.46 24.50 52.57
N LYS A 139 -125.80 25.26 51.68
CA LYS A 139 -125.54 26.71 51.86
C LYS A 139 -126.31 27.63 50.91
N LYS A 140 -127.32 27.13 50.17
CA LYS A 140 -128.12 27.92 49.22
C LYS A 140 -129.65 27.70 49.29
N ALA A 141 -130.19 27.53 50.50
CA ALA A 141 -131.61 27.75 50.78
C ALA A 141 -131.72 28.24 52.23
N GLY A 142 -132.00 29.52 52.40
CA GLY A 142 -132.42 30.10 53.68
C GLY A 142 -133.92 30.34 53.62
N ASP A 143 -134.63 29.89 54.65
CA ASP A 143 -136.00 30.20 55.07
C ASP A 143 -136.34 29.14 56.17
N ASP A 144 -137.00 29.40 57.28
CA ASP A 144 -138.14 30.28 57.48
C ASP A 144 -138.29 30.78 58.93
N ASP A 145 -139.03 31.88 58.98
CA ASP A 145 -139.76 32.50 60.07
C ASP A 145 -140.51 31.54 61.03
N ALA A 146 -140.68 31.98 62.28
CA ALA A 146 -141.98 32.07 62.97
C ALA A 146 -141.87 31.93 64.50
N GLY A 147 -142.50 32.88 65.19
CA GLY A 147 -143.45 32.50 66.24
C GLY A 147 -142.98 32.71 67.67
N ALA A 148 -143.27 33.89 68.19
CA ALA A 148 -143.41 34.12 69.61
C ALA A 148 -144.40 33.14 70.24
N THR A 149 -143.98 32.39 71.27
CA THR A 149 -144.55 32.36 72.64
C THR A 149 -144.10 31.11 73.42
N SER A 150 -143.90 31.27 74.74
CA SER A 150 -143.61 30.23 75.77
C SER A 150 -142.13 29.98 76.14
N ALA A 151 -141.42 31.05 76.48
CA ALA A 151 -139.98 31.13 76.72
C ALA A 151 -139.47 30.70 78.13
N VAL A 152 -139.87 29.54 78.67
CA VAL A 152 -139.24 29.06 79.93
C VAL A 152 -138.76 27.61 79.88
N LYS A 153 -139.26 26.76 78.97
CA LYS A 153 -138.82 25.35 78.88
C LYS A 153 -137.84 25.03 77.74
N GLU A 154 -137.58 25.95 76.81
CA GLU A 154 -136.60 25.75 75.73
C GLU A 154 -135.18 26.28 76.06
N LYS A 155 -135.05 27.21 77.02
CA LYS A 155 -133.74 27.80 77.38
C LYS A 155 -132.76 26.76 77.97
N GLU A 156 -133.25 25.78 78.73
CA GLU A 156 -132.43 24.68 79.27
C GLU A 156 -131.96 23.68 78.20
N LYS A 157 -132.73 23.49 77.12
CA LYS A 157 -132.33 22.61 76.01
C LYS A 157 -131.27 23.26 75.13
N PHE A 158 -131.43 24.55 74.81
CA PHE A 158 -130.44 25.30 74.03
C PHE A 158 -129.13 25.54 74.78
N GLU A 159 -129.13 25.70 76.11
CA GLU A 159 -127.87 25.79 76.88
C GLU A 159 -127.08 24.47 76.89
N LYS A 160 -127.76 23.32 76.97
CA LYS A 160 -127.11 22.00 76.85
C LYS A 160 -126.60 21.73 75.44
N GLU A 161 -127.32 22.16 74.41
CA GLU A 161 -126.92 21.98 73.02
C GLU A 161 -125.78 22.93 72.61
N LYS A 162 -125.78 24.17 73.13
CA LYS A 162 -124.66 25.11 73.02
C LYS A 162 -123.41 24.57 73.71
N ALA A 163 -123.53 23.99 74.91
CA ALA A 163 -122.39 23.37 75.60
C ALA A 163 -121.83 22.16 74.84
N ARG A 164 -122.69 21.33 74.22
CA ARG A 164 -122.28 20.20 73.38
C ARG A 164 -121.54 20.66 72.13
N LEU A 165 -122.11 21.63 71.40
CA LEU A 165 -121.49 22.18 70.18
C LEU A 165 -120.20 22.95 70.48
N GLN A 166 -120.10 23.60 71.65
CA GLN A 166 -118.85 24.23 72.10
C GLN A 166 -117.76 23.17 72.38
N GLY A 167 -118.12 22.05 73.03
CA GLY A 167 -117.19 20.93 73.24
C GLY A 167 -116.75 20.25 71.94
N GLU A 168 -117.66 20.11 70.96
CA GLU A 168 -117.31 19.61 69.62
C GLU A 168 -116.39 20.59 68.86
N LEU A 169 -116.65 21.90 68.96
CA LEU A 169 -115.81 22.95 68.36
C LEU A 169 -114.41 22.97 69.00
N ASP A 170 -114.31 22.85 70.32
CA ASP A 170 -113.04 22.82 71.03
C ASP A 170 -112.26 21.53 70.72
N GLY A 171 -112.95 20.40 70.56
CA GLY A 171 -112.35 19.14 70.11
C GLY A 171 -111.90 19.15 68.65
N VAL A 172 -112.54 19.93 67.77
CA VAL A 172 -112.08 20.14 66.38
C VAL A 172 -110.91 21.11 66.34
N LYS A 173 -110.93 22.19 67.15
CA LYS A 173 -109.80 23.11 67.28
C LYS A 173 -108.55 22.40 67.78
N LEU A 174 -108.67 21.55 68.80
CA LEU A 174 -107.55 20.78 69.33
C LEU A 174 -106.96 19.84 68.27
N ARG A 175 -107.82 19.16 67.50
CA ARG A 175 -107.39 18.32 66.37
C ARG A 175 -106.72 19.12 65.25
N LEU A 176 -107.19 20.34 64.98
CA LEU A 176 -106.57 21.23 63.99
C LEU A 176 -105.19 21.69 64.45
N THR A 177 -105.02 22.09 65.72
CA THR A 177 -103.69 22.43 66.26
C THR A 177 -102.72 21.26 66.20
N ASN A 178 -103.17 20.04 66.54
CA ASN A 178 -102.31 18.85 66.47
C ASN A 178 -101.96 18.47 65.02
N ALA A 179 -102.88 18.69 64.07
CA ALA A 179 -102.60 18.46 62.65
C ALA A 179 -101.61 19.49 62.10
N LEU A 180 -101.74 20.76 62.50
CA LEU A 180 -100.80 21.82 62.12
C LEU A 180 -99.40 21.59 62.72
N SER A 181 -99.30 21.19 63.99
CA SER A 181 -98.02 20.86 64.60
C SER A 181 -97.35 19.67 63.92
N TYR A 182 -98.12 18.64 63.55
CA TYR A 182 -97.61 17.49 62.82
C TYR A 182 -97.18 17.84 61.38
N GLN A 183 -97.88 18.79 60.74
CA GLN A 183 -97.48 19.30 59.44
C GLN A 183 -96.18 20.11 59.51
N GLU A 184 -96.02 20.96 60.53
CA GLU A 184 -94.76 21.69 60.78
C GLU A 184 -93.59 20.73 61.04
N GLU A 185 -93.80 19.66 61.83
CA GLU A 185 -92.79 18.61 62.05
C GLU A 185 -92.39 17.89 60.74
N LEU A 186 -93.37 17.56 59.88
CA LEU A 186 -93.11 16.93 58.59
C LEU A 186 -92.40 17.89 57.62
N GLU A 187 -92.77 19.17 57.58
CA GLU A 187 -92.10 20.17 56.76
C GLU A 187 -90.65 20.38 57.21
N GLN A 188 -90.40 20.35 58.53
CA GLN A 188 -89.05 20.41 59.07
C GLN A 188 -88.22 19.17 58.68
N GLN A 189 -88.76 17.97 58.83
CA GLN A 189 -88.09 16.73 58.42
C GLN A 189 -87.81 16.69 56.90
N ASN A 190 -88.72 17.23 56.09
CA ASN A 190 -88.55 17.28 54.64
C ASN A 190 -87.45 18.27 54.23
N ASN A 191 -87.33 19.41 54.92
CA ASN A 191 -86.23 20.36 54.71
C ASN A 191 -84.88 19.76 55.14
N GLU A 192 -84.82 19.08 56.29
CA GLU A 192 -83.61 18.37 56.74
C GLU A 192 -83.21 17.26 55.75
N SER A 193 -84.19 16.53 55.20
CA SER A 193 -83.97 15.52 54.16
C SER A 193 -83.49 16.15 52.84
N ALA A 194 -84.05 17.30 52.44
CA ALA A 194 -83.59 18.02 51.25
C ALA A 194 -82.15 18.55 51.40
N GLU A 195 -81.79 19.06 52.58
CA GLU A 195 -80.41 19.50 52.87
C GLU A 195 -79.41 18.34 52.87
N THR A 196 -79.82 17.17 53.36
CA THR A 196 -78.97 15.97 53.32
C THR A 196 -78.80 15.42 51.91
N ILE A 197 -79.85 15.45 51.08
CA ILE A 197 -79.76 15.10 49.65
C ILE A 197 -78.80 16.05 48.94
N ALA A 198 -78.93 17.37 49.12
CA ALA A 198 -78.04 18.34 48.50
C ALA A 198 -76.56 18.12 48.88
N LYS A 199 -76.28 17.77 50.14
CA LYS A 199 -74.92 17.43 50.60
C LYS A 199 -74.40 16.13 49.96
N LEU A 200 -75.26 15.14 49.78
CA LEU A 200 -74.88 13.88 49.13
C LEU A 200 -74.67 14.06 47.62
N GLU A 201 -75.44 14.92 46.97
CA GLU A 201 -75.25 15.30 45.57
C GLU A 201 -73.90 16.01 45.36
N GLU A 202 -73.54 16.95 46.24
CA GLU A 202 -72.24 17.63 46.21
C GLU A 202 -71.07 16.64 46.43
N GLN A 203 -71.22 15.69 47.36
CA GLN A 203 -70.22 14.64 47.58
C GLN A 203 -70.09 13.67 46.40
N LEU A 204 -71.20 13.33 45.73
CA LEU A 204 -71.19 12.51 44.52
C LEU A 204 -70.49 13.23 43.37
N GLU A 205 -70.76 14.52 43.17
CA GLU A 205 -70.14 15.31 42.12
C GLU A 205 -68.63 15.50 42.38
N GLU A 206 -68.22 15.66 43.63
CA GLU A 206 -66.80 15.69 44.01
C GLU A 206 -66.12 14.32 43.79
N ALA A 207 -66.79 13.22 44.15
CA ALA A 207 -66.29 11.87 43.92
C ALA A 207 -66.14 11.54 42.43
N ASP A 208 -67.10 11.94 41.59
CA ASP A 208 -67.10 11.70 40.15
C ASP A 208 -65.99 12.52 39.46
N ASN A 209 -65.82 13.78 39.86
CA ASN A 209 -64.71 14.62 39.41
C ASN A 209 -63.34 14.06 39.81
N ASN A 210 -63.22 13.48 41.00
CA ASN A 210 -62.00 12.81 41.45
C ASN A 210 -61.72 11.51 40.68
N ALA A 211 -62.76 10.71 40.39
CA ALA A 211 -62.64 9.51 39.58
C ALA A 211 -62.18 9.82 38.14
N VAL A 212 -62.71 10.87 37.51
CA VAL A 212 -62.27 11.31 36.17
C VAL A 212 -60.81 11.78 36.18
N ARG A 213 -60.38 12.53 37.21
CA ARG A 213 -58.97 12.92 37.36
C ARG A 213 -58.05 11.71 37.53
N GLN A 214 -58.47 10.75 38.35
CA GLN A 214 -57.71 9.53 38.61
C GLN A 214 -57.61 8.66 37.34
N ASN A 215 -58.69 8.51 36.57
CA ASN A 215 -58.67 7.79 35.30
C ASN A 215 -57.74 8.45 34.27
N ARG A 216 -57.77 9.80 34.14
CA ARG A 216 -56.83 10.52 33.28
C ARG A 216 -55.37 10.34 33.68
N LEU A 217 -55.10 10.27 34.99
CA LEU A 217 -53.76 10.00 35.50
C LEU A 217 -53.32 8.55 35.19
N VAL A 218 -54.23 7.58 35.35
CA VAL A 218 -53.97 6.18 35.00
C VAL A 218 -53.70 6.01 33.50
N ASP A 219 -54.47 6.67 32.64
CA ASP A 219 -54.27 6.61 31.18
C ASP A 219 -52.95 7.29 30.76
N HIS A 220 -52.58 8.40 31.42
CA HIS A 220 -51.30 9.05 31.20
C HIS A 220 -50.13 8.15 31.62
N LEU A 221 -50.20 7.55 32.81
CA LEU A 221 -49.17 6.63 33.32
C LEU A 221 -49.07 5.33 32.49
N LYS A 222 -50.18 4.83 31.95
CA LYS A 222 -50.18 3.70 31.00
C LYS A 222 -49.45 4.08 29.70
N GLY A 223 -49.75 5.26 29.14
CA GLY A 223 -49.04 5.77 27.98
C GLY A 223 -47.54 5.93 28.21
N GLU A 224 -47.14 6.48 29.35
CA GLU A 224 -45.72 6.60 29.73
C GLU A 224 -45.06 5.22 29.90
N SER A 225 -45.71 4.28 30.57
CA SER A 225 -45.24 2.90 30.71
C SER A 225 -45.01 2.21 29.36
N ASP A 226 -45.95 2.35 28.42
CA ASP A 226 -45.83 1.73 27.09
C ASP A 226 -44.72 2.36 26.25
N THR A 227 -44.54 3.69 26.35
CA THR A 227 -43.38 4.36 25.71
C THR A 227 -42.05 3.93 26.31
N LEU A 228 -41.97 3.76 27.63
CA LEU A 228 -40.77 3.28 28.32
C LEU A 228 -40.46 1.82 27.95
N LYS A 229 -41.47 0.95 27.82
CA LYS A 229 -41.28 -0.43 27.34
C LYS A 229 -40.73 -0.45 25.91
N ALA A 230 -41.29 0.34 25.00
CA ALA A 230 -40.79 0.45 23.63
C ALA A 230 -39.35 1.00 23.59
N GLU A 231 -39.01 1.96 24.45
CA GLU A 231 -37.62 2.44 24.58
C GLU A 231 -36.67 1.37 25.11
N VAL A 232 -37.08 0.57 26.10
CA VAL A 232 -36.26 -0.52 26.65
C VAL A 232 -36.02 -1.60 25.59
N GLU A 233 -37.03 -1.97 24.81
CA GLU A 233 -36.90 -2.94 23.73
C GLU A 233 -35.96 -2.43 22.62
N ASN A 234 -36.11 -1.16 22.21
CA ASN A 234 -35.22 -0.51 21.25
C ASN A 234 -33.77 -0.42 21.76
N ARG A 235 -33.57 -0.10 23.06
CA ARG A 235 -32.25 -0.13 23.70
C ARG A 235 -31.69 -1.56 23.75
N GLY A 236 -32.52 -2.57 23.99
CA GLY A 236 -32.15 -3.99 23.94
C GLY A 236 -31.61 -4.41 22.57
N ILE A 237 -32.29 -4.02 21.49
CA ILE A 237 -31.84 -4.27 20.10
C ILE A 237 -30.51 -3.53 19.82
N ALA A 238 -30.38 -2.28 20.29
CA ALA A 238 -29.15 -1.51 20.13
C ALA A 238 -27.97 -2.13 20.88
N MET A 239 -28.17 -2.63 22.11
CA MET A 239 -27.15 -3.36 22.87
C MET A 239 -26.73 -4.65 22.18
N GLY A 240 -27.68 -5.43 21.63
CA GLY A 240 -27.37 -6.64 20.85
C GLY A 240 -26.47 -6.32 19.64
N ASN A 241 -26.81 -5.28 18.88
CA ASN A 241 -26.01 -4.84 17.73
C ASN A 241 -24.62 -4.31 18.14
N LEU A 242 -24.49 -3.70 19.31
CA LEU A 242 -23.21 -3.23 19.84
C LEU A 242 -22.34 -4.39 20.33
N ASN A 243 -22.92 -5.39 21.00
CA ASN A 243 -22.22 -6.61 21.39
C ASN A 243 -21.69 -7.40 20.19
N ASP A 244 -22.47 -7.50 19.11
CA ASP A 244 -22.01 -8.13 17.86
C ASP A 244 -20.85 -7.37 17.20
N LYS A 245 -20.84 -6.03 17.33
CA LYS A 245 -19.74 -5.20 16.84
C LYS A 245 -18.50 -5.34 17.73
N LEU A 246 -18.66 -5.40 19.05
CA LEU A 246 -17.59 -5.67 20.01
C LEU A 246 -16.92 -7.02 19.75
N ALA A 247 -17.70 -8.10 19.61
CA ALA A 247 -17.17 -9.42 19.31
C ALA A 247 -16.41 -9.49 17.97
N LYS A 248 -16.81 -8.69 16.97
CA LYS A 248 -16.08 -8.56 15.69
C LYS A 248 -14.81 -7.71 15.86
N ALA A 249 -14.86 -6.67 16.66
CA ALA A 249 -13.71 -5.82 17.00
C ALA A 249 -12.64 -6.62 17.75
N ASP A 250 -13.02 -7.43 18.74
CA ASP A 250 -12.10 -8.28 19.50
C ASP A 250 -11.38 -9.29 18.59
N LYS A 251 -12.10 -9.95 17.67
CA LYS A 251 -11.49 -10.83 16.66
C LYS A 251 -10.55 -10.10 15.71
N THR A 252 -10.78 -8.82 15.46
CA THR A 252 -9.88 -8.01 14.62
C THR A 252 -8.66 -7.53 15.40
N ILE A 253 -8.81 -7.17 16.67
CA ILE A 253 -7.70 -6.85 17.58
C ILE A 253 -6.76 -8.05 17.72
N GLU A 254 -7.29 -9.24 17.98
CA GLU A 254 -6.49 -10.46 18.12
C GLU A 254 -5.69 -10.78 16.84
N ARG A 255 -6.28 -10.54 15.67
CA ARG A 255 -5.60 -10.67 14.38
C ARG A 255 -4.50 -9.62 14.19
N ARG A 256 -4.70 -8.38 14.66
CA ARG A 256 -3.71 -7.30 14.56
C ARG A 256 -2.56 -7.49 15.55
N ASP A 257 -2.83 -7.97 16.75
CA ASP A 257 -1.79 -8.33 17.73
C ASP A 257 -0.90 -9.44 17.21
N LYS A 258 -1.47 -10.45 16.53
CA LYS A 258 -0.68 -11.50 15.87
C LYS A 258 0.22 -10.93 14.77
N GLN A 259 -0.31 -10.01 13.95
CA GLN A 259 0.47 -9.33 12.90
C GLN A 259 1.59 -8.44 13.48
N LEU A 260 1.34 -7.75 14.59
CA LEU A 260 2.35 -6.92 15.26
C LEU A 260 3.48 -7.77 15.83
N ARG A 261 3.18 -8.92 16.43
CA ARG A 261 4.22 -9.88 16.90
C ARG A 261 5.06 -10.40 15.73
N ASP A 262 4.43 -10.77 14.63
CA ASP A 262 5.15 -11.25 13.44
C ASP A 262 6.05 -10.17 12.81
N MET A 263 5.60 -8.92 12.80
CA MET A 263 6.40 -7.79 12.30
C MET A 263 7.54 -7.41 13.25
N THR A 264 7.33 -7.51 14.56
CA THR A 264 8.36 -7.26 15.57
C THR A 264 9.50 -8.28 15.43
N ASN A 265 9.15 -9.56 15.29
CA ASN A 265 10.15 -10.62 15.07
C ASN A 265 10.94 -10.42 13.78
N LYS A 266 10.29 -9.96 12.70
CA LYS A 266 10.97 -9.65 11.43
C LYS A 266 11.91 -8.45 11.54
N LEU A 267 11.53 -7.44 12.33
CA LEU A 267 12.36 -6.27 12.58
C LEU A 267 13.62 -6.68 13.35
N GLU A 268 13.47 -7.53 14.37
CA GLU A 268 14.58 -8.03 15.18
C GLU A 268 15.57 -8.87 14.33
N THR A 269 15.07 -9.72 13.44
CA THR A 269 15.92 -10.47 12.50
C THR A 269 16.63 -9.55 11.49
N ALA A 270 15.94 -8.54 10.96
CA ALA A 270 16.53 -7.59 10.02
C ALA A 270 17.63 -6.73 10.69
N GLN A 271 17.46 -6.42 11.98
CA GLN A 271 18.41 -5.65 12.75
C GLN A 271 19.68 -6.47 13.05
N GLN A 272 19.53 -7.77 13.36
CA GLN A 272 20.67 -8.70 13.49
C GLN A 272 21.41 -8.89 12.15
N GLU A 273 20.70 -8.97 11.02
CA GLU A 273 21.31 -9.03 9.69
C GLU A 273 22.06 -7.74 9.33
N GLN A 274 21.52 -6.58 9.70
CA GLN A 274 22.19 -5.28 9.52
C GLN A 274 23.48 -5.19 10.33
N GLU A 275 23.48 -5.63 11.59
CA GLU A 275 24.67 -5.67 12.44
C GLU A 275 25.74 -6.62 11.88
N ALA A 276 25.33 -7.81 11.42
CA ALA A 276 26.24 -8.76 10.76
C ALA A 276 26.84 -8.20 9.46
N ALA A 277 26.04 -7.50 8.65
CA ALA A 277 26.50 -6.85 7.42
C ALA A 277 27.48 -5.69 7.72
N SER A 278 27.21 -4.92 8.78
CA SER A 278 28.09 -3.84 9.25
C SER A 278 29.45 -4.36 9.72
N ALA A 279 29.46 -5.45 10.50
CA ALA A 279 30.70 -6.11 10.94
C ALA A 279 31.53 -6.63 9.74
N LYS A 280 30.85 -7.21 8.74
CA LYS A 280 31.52 -7.70 7.52
C LYS A 280 32.07 -6.55 6.66
N ALA A 281 31.38 -5.42 6.60
CA ALA A 281 31.85 -4.22 5.92
C ALA A 281 33.08 -3.60 6.61
N ALA A 282 33.13 -3.62 7.95
CA ALA A 282 34.30 -3.19 8.71
C ALA A 282 35.52 -4.07 8.43
N GLN A 283 35.34 -5.41 8.40
CA GLN A 283 36.41 -6.35 8.09
C GLN A 283 36.95 -6.20 6.65
N LEU A 284 36.07 -5.92 5.68
CA LEU A 284 36.47 -5.67 4.29
C LEU A 284 37.23 -4.34 4.14
N ARG A 285 36.90 -3.31 4.92
CA ARG A 285 37.65 -2.05 4.96
C ARG A 285 39.06 -2.25 5.50
N GLU A 286 39.21 -3.04 6.57
CA GLU A 286 40.53 -3.36 7.13
C GLU A 286 41.41 -4.15 6.13
N GLN A 287 40.80 -5.08 5.37
CA GLN A 287 41.49 -5.78 4.28
C GLN A 287 41.87 -4.85 3.12
N LEU A 288 41.03 -3.89 2.77
CA LEU A 288 41.34 -2.86 1.77
C LEU A 288 42.51 -1.99 2.21
N ASP A 289 42.55 -1.58 3.48
CA ASP A 289 43.64 -0.76 4.02
C ASP A 289 44.96 -1.53 4.07
N SER A 290 44.91 -2.82 4.44
CA SER A 290 46.06 -3.74 4.37
C SER A 290 46.61 -3.86 2.95
N THR A 291 45.74 -4.09 1.95
CA THR A 291 46.17 -4.25 0.55
C THR A 291 46.68 -2.94 -0.05
N ASN A 292 46.12 -1.79 0.35
CA ASN A 292 46.64 -0.47 -0.03
C ASN A 292 48.04 -0.22 0.56
N ALA A 293 48.29 -0.62 1.81
CA ALA A 293 49.62 -0.52 2.41
C ALA A 293 50.66 -1.40 1.71
N GLU A 294 50.27 -2.60 1.25
CA GLU A 294 51.12 -3.46 0.42
C GLU A 294 51.35 -2.87 -0.99
N PHE A 295 50.33 -2.27 -1.59
CA PHE A 295 50.44 -1.56 -2.86
C PHE A 295 51.41 -0.37 -2.77
N ASP A 296 51.35 0.42 -1.70
CA ASP A 296 52.28 1.53 -1.51
C ASP A 296 53.72 1.05 -1.28
N LYS A 297 53.92 -0.07 -0.57
CA LYS A 297 55.24 -0.71 -0.46
C LYS A 297 55.78 -1.16 -1.82
N THR A 298 54.95 -1.81 -2.64
CA THR A 298 55.36 -2.26 -3.99
C THR A 298 55.59 -1.10 -4.96
N LYS A 299 54.85 0.00 -4.81
CA LYS A 299 55.10 1.25 -5.54
C LYS A 299 56.43 1.89 -5.15
N GLN A 300 56.77 1.90 -3.85
CA GLN A 300 58.07 2.41 -3.40
C GLN A 300 59.24 1.54 -3.89
N THR A 301 59.10 0.21 -3.93
CA THR A 301 60.13 -0.67 -4.50
C THR A 301 60.27 -0.47 -6.01
N LEU A 302 59.17 -0.27 -6.74
CA LEU A 302 59.19 0.06 -8.17
C LEU A 302 59.91 1.40 -8.44
N ILE A 303 59.70 2.42 -7.61
CA ILE A 303 60.39 3.70 -7.74
C ILE A 303 61.90 3.53 -7.52
N LYS A 304 62.31 2.71 -6.53
CA LYS A 304 63.73 2.42 -6.28
C LYS A 304 64.38 1.67 -7.46
N THR A 305 63.74 0.62 -7.97
CA THR A 305 64.26 -0.15 -9.11
C THR A 305 64.30 0.66 -10.40
N THR A 306 63.33 1.55 -10.61
CA THR A 306 63.34 2.48 -11.76
C THR A 306 64.50 3.49 -11.66
N LYS A 307 64.84 3.94 -10.45
CA LYS A 307 65.98 4.83 -10.22
C LYS A 307 67.32 4.12 -10.43
N GLU A 308 67.42 2.85 -10.03
CA GLU A 308 68.59 1.99 -10.30
C GLU A 308 68.75 1.73 -11.81
N LEU A 309 67.66 1.41 -12.52
CA LEU A 309 67.67 1.25 -13.97
C LEU A 309 68.10 2.52 -14.70
N LYS A 310 67.68 3.69 -14.21
CA LYS A 310 68.10 5.00 -14.76
C LYS A 310 69.59 5.23 -14.57
N ASN A 311 70.13 4.93 -13.38
CA ASN A 311 71.57 5.05 -13.12
C ASN A 311 72.38 4.10 -14.03
N MET A 312 71.92 2.85 -14.23
CA MET A 312 72.56 1.89 -15.13
C MET A 312 72.48 2.33 -16.61
N THR A 313 71.39 2.99 -17.02
CA THR A 313 71.29 3.55 -18.38
C THR A 313 72.16 4.79 -18.56
N ASP A 314 72.32 5.62 -17.53
CA ASP A 314 73.21 6.78 -17.53
C ASP A 314 74.70 6.35 -17.51
N GLU A 315 75.05 5.24 -16.87
CA GLU A 315 76.37 4.60 -16.98
C GLU A 315 76.61 3.98 -18.36
N GLY A 316 75.60 3.30 -18.92
CA GLY A 316 75.67 2.74 -20.27
C GLY A 316 75.74 3.79 -21.39
N THR A 317 75.28 5.02 -21.15
CA THR A 317 75.47 6.16 -22.07
C THR A 317 76.84 6.81 -21.91
N LYS A 318 77.39 6.89 -20.69
CA LYS A 318 78.78 7.31 -20.44
C LYS A 318 79.79 6.38 -21.12
N LEU A 319 79.62 5.06 -21.00
CA LEU A 319 80.46 4.05 -21.66
C LEU A 319 80.35 4.12 -23.19
N ARG A 320 79.15 4.38 -23.74
CA ARG A 320 78.96 4.63 -25.19
C ARG A 320 79.67 5.90 -25.67
N ASN A 321 79.71 6.94 -24.84
CA ASN A 321 80.42 8.19 -25.14
C ASN A 321 81.95 8.02 -25.07
N GLU A 322 82.47 7.15 -24.20
CA GLU A 322 83.88 6.76 -24.20
C GLU A 322 84.26 5.91 -25.42
N VAL A 323 83.42 4.95 -25.81
CA VAL A 323 83.64 4.12 -27.02
C VAL A 323 83.66 4.98 -28.28
N THR A 324 82.79 5.99 -28.38
CA THR A 324 82.79 6.93 -29.52
C THR A 324 84.01 7.87 -29.51
N LYS A 325 84.55 8.21 -28.34
CA LYS A 325 85.79 9.00 -28.21
C LYS A 325 87.03 8.17 -28.60
N LEU A 326 87.10 6.90 -28.18
CA LEU A 326 88.15 5.95 -28.56
C LEU A 326 88.11 5.62 -30.06
N ASN A 327 86.93 5.45 -30.65
CA ASN A 327 86.78 5.25 -32.10
C ASN A 327 87.22 6.49 -32.92
N LYS A 328 86.99 7.71 -32.41
CA LYS A 328 87.55 8.93 -33.05
C LYS A 328 89.07 9.00 -32.96
N GLN A 329 89.66 8.57 -31.85
CA GLN A 329 91.12 8.48 -31.70
C GLN A 329 91.73 7.39 -32.61
N ALA A 330 91.06 6.24 -32.77
CA ALA A 330 91.47 5.19 -33.69
C ALA A 330 91.44 5.66 -35.17
N ALA A 331 90.40 6.40 -35.57
CA ALA A 331 90.32 6.99 -36.91
C ALA A 331 91.39 8.08 -37.16
N GLN A 332 91.79 8.83 -36.14
CA GLN A 332 92.87 9.81 -36.22
C GLN A 332 94.26 9.16 -36.34
N GLN A 333 94.49 8.03 -35.67
CA GLN A 333 95.73 7.25 -35.80
C GLN A 333 95.82 6.50 -37.14
N MET A 334 94.69 6.00 -37.67
CA MET A 334 94.61 5.40 -39.00
C MET A 334 94.98 6.39 -40.12
N LYS A 335 94.57 7.67 -39.99
CA LYS A 335 94.97 8.75 -40.91
C LYS A 335 96.46 9.11 -40.81
N LYS A 336 97.08 8.96 -39.63
CA LYS A 336 98.53 9.14 -39.45
C LYS A 336 99.36 7.98 -40.01
N PHE A 337 98.82 6.76 -39.99
CA PHE A 337 99.44 5.57 -40.60
C PHE A 337 99.43 5.63 -42.13
N GLN A 338 98.32 6.06 -42.74
CA GLN A 338 98.19 6.23 -44.20
C GLN A 338 99.10 7.33 -44.78
N LEU A 339 99.40 8.38 -44.01
CA LEU A 339 100.34 9.44 -44.40
C LEU A 339 101.83 9.01 -44.32
N LEU A 340 102.16 7.97 -43.54
CA LEU A 340 103.51 7.40 -43.44
C LEU A 340 103.75 6.26 -44.44
N GLU A 341 102.71 5.54 -44.88
CA GLU A 341 102.80 4.57 -45.98
C GLU A 341 102.98 5.23 -47.36
N GLN A 342 102.35 6.39 -47.60
CA GLN A 342 102.50 7.15 -48.85
C GLN A 342 103.88 7.80 -49.02
N ALA A 343 104.64 8.02 -47.94
CA ALA A 343 105.99 8.58 -48.00
C ALA A 343 107.09 7.54 -48.30
N LYS A 344 106.79 6.23 -48.18
CA LYS A 344 107.75 5.14 -48.40
C LYS A 344 107.69 4.52 -49.80
N ALA A 345 106.54 4.59 -50.48
CA ALA A 345 106.33 3.98 -51.80
C ALA A 345 106.73 4.86 -53.00
N ASN A 346 106.96 6.16 -52.79
CA ASN A 346 107.20 7.16 -53.85
C ASN A 346 108.67 7.35 -54.23
N THR A 347 109.63 6.74 -53.54
CA THR A 347 111.07 6.91 -53.85
C THR A 347 111.73 5.73 -54.55
N GLU A 348 111.04 4.59 -54.73
CA GLU A 348 111.62 3.39 -55.37
C GLU A 348 110.92 2.94 -56.67
N SER A 349 109.80 3.58 -57.09
CA SER A 349 109.04 3.16 -58.29
C SER A 349 109.09 4.11 -59.49
N ASP A 350 109.82 5.23 -59.39
CA ASP A 350 109.74 6.32 -60.39
C ASP A 350 110.84 6.34 -61.47
N ARG A 351 111.80 5.40 -61.45
CA ARG A 351 112.88 5.38 -62.47
C ARG A 351 112.68 4.38 -63.61
N GLU A 352 111.99 3.26 -63.40
CA GLU A 352 111.81 2.20 -64.41
C GLU A 352 110.38 2.14 -65.00
N ARG A 353 109.37 2.72 -64.32
CA ARG A 353 107.93 2.62 -64.67
C ARG A 353 107.49 3.56 -65.81
N LEU A 354 108.20 4.67 -66.02
CA LEU A 354 107.84 5.71 -67.00
C LEU A 354 108.07 5.32 -68.48
N ARG A 355 108.66 4.14 -68.77
CA ARG A 355 108.81 3.62 -70.14
C ARG A 355 107.78 2.55 -70.55
N GLN A 356 107.07 1.92 -69.61
CA GLN A 356 106.01 0.93 -69.90
C GLN A 356 104.58 1.47 -69.71
N GLN A 357 104.42 2.64 -69.08
CA GLN A 357 103.10 3.24 -68.80
C GLN A 357 102.35 3.81 -70.01
N VAL A 358 103.02 4.12 -71.13
CA VAL A 358 102.37 4.74 -72.29
C VAL A 358 101.39 3.78 -73.00
N SER A 359 101.64 2.46 -73.00
CA SER A 359 100.79 1.47 -73.68
C SER A 359 99.59 0.96 -72.85
N VAL A 360 99.65 1.10 -71.52
CA VAL A 360 98.54 0.73 -70.61
C VAL A 360 97.53 1.88 -70.50
N MET A 361 98.01 3.14 -70.50
CA MET A 361 97.15 4.33 -70.48
C MET A 361 96.19 4.41 -71.69
N GLU A 362 96.60 3.94 -72.87
CA GLU A 362 95.71 3.91 -74.05
C GLU A 362 94.52 2.92 -73.89
N ARG A 363 94.70 1.83 -73.14
CA ARG A 363 93.62 0.86 -72.82
C ARG A 363 92.74 1.32 -71.66
N GLU A 364 93.30 2.00 -70.67
CA GLU A 364 92.56 2.59 -69.55
C GLU A 364 91.68 3.77 -69.99
N ILE A 365 92.11 4.57 -70.97
CA ILE A 365 91.29 5.66 -71.56
C ILE A 365 90.03 5.11 -72.26
N MET A 366 90.12 3.92 -72.88
CA MET A 366 88.96 3.27 -73.54
C MET A 366 87.94 2.73 -72.53
N LEU A 367 88.39 2.09 -71.45
CA LEU A 367 87.51 1.63 -70.37
C LEU A 367 86.91 2.79 -69.57
N SER A 368 87.70 3.84 -69.32
CA SER A 368 87.24 5.07 -68.65
C SER A 368 86.21 5.83 -69.49
N LYS A 369 86.35 5.87 -70.83
CA LYS A 369 85.29 6.41 -71.72
C LYS A 369 83.99 5.61 -71.64
N LYS A 370 84.07 4.27 -71.59
CA LYS A 370 82.88 3.40 -71.48
C LYS A 370 82.19 3.55 -70.11
N GLN A 371 82.96 3.72 -69.05
CA GLN A 371 82.43 4.04 -67.72
C GLN A 371 81.81 5.45 -67.70
N ALA A 372 82.46 6.46 -68.29
CA ALA A 372 81.93 7.81 -68.38
C ALA A 372 80.61 7.89 -69.19
N GLU A 373 80.42 7.05 -70.21
CA GLU A 373 79.13 6.93 -70.91
C GLU A 373 78.06 6.24 -70.06
N SER A 374 78.43 5.26 -69.21
CA SER A 374 77.51 4.64 -68.24
C SER A 374 77.09 5.64 -67.17
N ASP A 375 78.04 6.37 -66.60
CA ASP A 375 77.80 7.40 -65.59
C ASP A 375 76.96 8.53 -66.16
N LYS A 376 77.14 8.90 -67.44
CA LYS A 376 76.29 9.89 -68.12
C LYS A 376 74.83 9.43 -68.25
N ARG A 377 74.59 8.15 -68.53
CA ARG A 377 73.24 7.56 -68.54
C ARG A 377 72.62 7.49 -67.15
N GLU A 378 73.41 7.18 -66.12
CA GLU A 378 72.96 7.25 -64.73
C GLU A 378 72.63 8.68 -64.30
N ILE A 379 73.44 9.67 -64.68
CA ILE A 379 73.16 11.09 -64.43
C ILE A 379 71.87 11.54 -65.14
N GLU A 380 71.63 11.11 -66.38
CA GLU A 380 70.38 11.41 -67.08
C GLU A 380 69.16 10.75 -66.40
N ASN A 381 69.29 9.52 -65.91
CA ASN A 381 68.23 8.85 -65.15
C ASN A 381 67.97 9.54 -63.81
N LEU A 382 69.02 9.90 -63.08
CA LEU A 382 68.91 10.65 -61.82
C LEU A 382 68.30 12.04 -62.03
N ASN A 383 68.60 12.71 -63.14
CA ASN A 383 67.95 13.98 -63.48
C ASN A 383 66.46 13.80 -63.80
N ARG A 384 66.07 12.72 -64.50
CA ARG A 384 64.65 12.39 -64.70
C ARG A 384 63.94 12.08 -63.38
N GLU A 385 64.57 11.34 -62.48
CA GLU A 385 64.03 11.06 -61.15
C GLU A 385 63.89 12.34 -60.32
N LYS A 386 64.89 13.23 -60.36
CA LYS A 386 64.85 14.55 -59.73
C LYS A 386 63.69 15.40 -60.26
N ASP A 387 63.46 15.41 -61.57
CA ASP A 387 62.36 16.16 -62.18
C ASP A 387 60.99 15.60 -61.80
N ILE A 388 60.86 14.27 -61.72
CA ILE A 388 59.63 13.60 -61.25
C ILE A 388 59.38 13.93 -59.77
N LEU A 389 60.42 13.84 -58.93
CA LEU A 389 60.34 14.18 -57.51
C LEU A 389 59.98 15.66 -57.29
N ASN A 390 60.56 16.58 -58.07
CA ASN A 390 60.20 18.00 -58.01
C ASN A 390 58.74 18.26 -58.41
N LYS A 391 58.24 17.60 -59.46
CA LYS A 391 56.82 17.71 -59.84
C LYS A 391 55.89 17.13 -58.77
N ASN A 392 56.26 16.01 -58.16
CA ASN A 392 55.49 15.42 -57.07
C ASN A 392 55.51 16.31 -55.82
N MET A 393 56.65 16.91 -55.48
CA MET A 393 56.78 17.88 -54.40
C MET A 393 55.89 19.10 -54.63
N GLN A 394 55.87 19.66 -55.84
CA GLN A 394 54.98 20.78 -56.19
C GLN A 394 53.50 20.41 -56.07
N LYS A 395 53.10 19.20 -56.47
CA LYS A 395 51.71 18.73 -56.29
C LYS A 395 51.34 18.65 -54.81
N ILE A 396 52.19 18.03 -53.99
CA ILE A 396 51.97 17.92 -52.54
C ILE A 396 51.91 19.31 -51.90
N GLN A 397 52.76 20.25 -52.34
CA GLN A 397 52.77 21.62 -51.84
C GLN A 397 51.48 22.38 -52.20
N ASN A 398 50.96 22.20 -53.42
CA ASN A 398 49.69 22.79 -53.83
C ASN A 398 48.50 22.18 -53.08
N GLU A 399 48.46 20.85 -52.92
CA GLU A 399 47.44 20.17 -52.11
C GLU A 399 47.49 20.61 -50.64
N ALA A 400 48.70 20.83 -50.08
CA ALA A 400 48.86 21.36 -48.73
C ALA A 400 48.33 22.80 -48.59
N LEU A 401 48.52 23.64 -49.62
CA LEU A 401 47.99 25.00 -49.68
C LEU A 401 46.46 25.02 -49.77
N GLU A 402 45.86 24.18 -50.62
CA GLU A 402 44.41 24.05 -50.73
C GLU A 402 43.78 23.53 -49.42
N ASN A 403 44.41 22.54 -48.80
CA ASN A 403 43.98 22.02 -47.49
C ASN A 403 44.09 23.10 -46.38
N LEU A 404 45.12 23.94 -46.41
CA LEU A 404 45.27 25.04 -45.46
C LEU A 404 44.18 26.11 -45.65
N GLN A 405 43.84 26.44 -46.90
CA GLN A 405 42.74 27.38 -47.19
C GLN A 405 41.38 26.82 -46.72
N MET A 406 41.12 25.53 -46.95
CA MET A 406 39.92 24.86 -46.45
C MET A 406 39.87 24.84 -44.92
N LEU A 407 40.99 24.59 -44.25
CA LEU A 407 41.08 24.60 -42.79
C LEU A 407 40.76 26.00 -42.22
N ASN A 408 41.30 27.06 -42.83
CA ASN A 408 41.02 28.43 -42.42
C ASN A 408 39.53 28.80 -42.58
N LEU A 409 38.89 28.36 -43.67
CA LEU A 409 37.46 28.58 -43.88
C LEU A 409 36.61 27.85 -42.82
N GLN A 410 36.97 26.61 -42.50
CA GLN A 410 36.32 25.84 -41.44
C GLN A 410 36.54 26.46 -40.06
N GLU A 411 37.74 27.00 -39.79
CA GLU A 411 38.02 27.69 -38.53
C GLU A 411 37.20 28.98 -38.38
N GLN A 412 37.03 29.75 -39.46
CA GLN A 412 36.14 30.91 -39.47
C GLN A 412 34.68 30.51 -39.22
N ARG A 413 34.20 29.43 -39.85
CA ARG A 413 32.85 28.91 -39.63
C ARG A 413 32.65 28.44 -38.20
N ARG A 414 33.66 27.77 -37.61
CA ARG A 414 33.66 27.38 -36.20
C ARG A 414 33.53 28.59 -35.28
N LYS A 415 34.32 29.65 -35.51
CA LYS A 415 34.25 30.89 -34.71
C LYS A 415 32.88 31.58 -34.79
N GLN A 416 32.22 31.56 -35.96
CA GLN A 416 30.85 32.06 -36.11
C GLN A 416 29.85 31.24 -35.29
N LEU A 417 29.93 29.92 -35.35
CA LEU A 417 29.05 29.04 -34.58
C LEU A 417 29.29 29.15 -33.07
N GLU A 418 30.55 29.33 -32.64
CA GLU A 418 30.89 29.58 -31.23
C GLU A 418 30.27 30.89 -30.73
N HIS A 419 30.29 31.95 -31.54
CA HIS A 419 29.64 33.21 -31.19
C HIS A 419 28.11 33.08 -31.13
N GLU A 420 27.49 32.35 -32.06
CA GLU A 420 26.05 32.05 -32.02
C GLU A 420 25.66 31.24 -30.77
N LEU A 421 26.51 30.29 -30.35
CA LEU A 421 26.30 29.53 -29.11
C LEU A 421 26.39 30.43 -27.88
N GLU A 422 27.40 31.30 -27.79
CA GLU A 422 27.54 32.27 -26.68
C GLU A 422 26.32 33.20 -26.58
N MET A 423 25.83 33.70 -27.71
CA MET A 423 24.62 34.53 -27.75
C MET A 423 23.37 33.78 -27.28
N ASN A 424 23.22 32.51 -27.70
CA ASN A 424 22.11 31.66 -27.25
C ASN A 424 22.22 31.33 -25.75
N GLU A 425 23.41 31.08 -25.23
CA GLU A 425 23.64 30.85 -23.79
C GLU A 425 23.28 32.08 -22.96
N ALA A 426 23.63 33.28 -23.42
CA ALA A 426 23.23 34.54 -22.79
C ALA A 426 21.70 34.73 -22.79
N GLN A 427 21.02 34.33 -23.87
CA GLN A 427 19.56 34.40 -23.95
C GLN A 427 18.87 33.38 -23.04
N ILE A 428 19.40 32.16 -22.94
CA ILE A 428 18.91 31.12 -22.02
C ILE A 428 19.07 31.58 -20.57
N THR A 429 20.22 32.18 -20.21
CA THR A 429 20.42 32.71 -18.84
C THR A 429 19.43 33.84 -18.52
N LYS A 430 19.16 34.74 -19.47
CA LYS A 430 18.14 35.80 -19.30
C LYS A 430 16.73 35.21 -19.11
N GLN A 431 16.35 34.19 -19.89
CA GLN A 431 15.06 33.52 -19.73
C GLN A 431 14.94 32.78 -18.39
N ARG A 432 16.01 32.11 -17.93
CA ARG A 432 16.04 31.46 -16.61
C ARG A 432 15.87 32.44 -15.45
N LEU A 433 16.46 33.63 -15.54
CA LEU A 433 16.26 34.68 -14.54
C LEU A 433 14.81 35.18 -14.52
N LEU A 434 14.20 35.34 -15.69
CA LEU A 434 12.79 35.72 -15.79
C LEU A 434 11.86 34.65 -15.19
N ILE A 435 12.13 33.36 -15.48
CA ILE A 435 11.36 32.24 -14.91
C ILE A 435 11.45 32.26 -13.38
N ARG A 436 12.65 32.41 -12.80
CA ARG A 436 12.82 32.50 -11.34
C ARG A 436 12.07 33.67 -10.73
N GLN A 437 12.02 34.81 -11.41
CA GLN A 437 11.27 35.96 -10.95
C GLN A 437 9.76 35.66 -10.94
N LEU A 438 9.24 35.06 -12.02
CA LEU A 438 7.83 34.67 -12.12
C LEU A 438 7.45 33.57 -11.11
N GLU A 439 8.35 32.63 -10.83
CA GLU A 439 8.16 31.63 -9.78
C GLU A 439 8.04 32.28 -8.40
N LYS A 440 8.94 33.23 -8.09
CA LYS A 440 8.89 33.99 -6.84
C LYS A 440 7.61 34.82 -6.70
N ASP A 441 7.18 35.46 -7.79
CA ASP A 441 5.93 36.22 -7.80
C ASP A 441 4.72 35.28 -7.63
N LYS A 442 4.71 34.10 -8.27
CA LYS A 442 3.66 33.09 -8.08
C LYS A 442 3.58 32.61 -6.62
N ASP A 443 4.71 32.33 -6.00
CA ASP A 443 4.76 31.88 -4.61
C ASP A 443 4.29 32.99 -3.65
N ARG A 444 4.65 34.26 -3.91
CA ARG A 444 4.11 35.41 -3.15
C ARG A 444 2.58 35.52 -3.28
N MET A 445 2.04 35.39 -4.49
CA MET A 445 0.58 35.46 -4.69
C MET A 445 -0.14 34.28 -4.03
N LEU A 446 0.49 33.10 -3.96
CA LEU A 446 -0.03 31.96 -3.21
C LEU A 446 -0.05 32.24 -1.70
N GLU A 447 1.03 32.78 -1.14
CA GLU A 447 1.08 33.19 0.28
C GLU A 447 0.00 34.24 0.59
N GLU A 448 -0.17 35.26 -0.26
CA GLU A 448 -1.23 36.26 -0.12
C GLU A 448 -2.64 35.62 -0.18
N THR A 449 -2.84 34.63 -1.06
CA THR A 449 -4.13 33.92 -1.19
C THR A 449 -4.41 33.07 0.04
N ILE A 450 -3.41 32.38 0.58
CA ILE A 450 -3.54 31.59 1.81
C ILE A 450 -3.88 32.51 2.99
N ALA A 451 -3.16 33.61 3.16
CA ALA A 451 -3.41 34.58 4.23
C ALA A 451 -4.81 35.21 4.12
N LEU A 452 -5.29 35.49 2.91
CA LEU A 452 -6.65 35.99 2.69
C LEU A 452 -7.71 34.94 3.01
N ASN A 453 -7.48 33.67 2.69
CA ASN A 453 -8.39 32.58 3.02
C ASN A 453 -8.45 32.32 4.52
N GLU A 454 -7.31 32.28 5.21
CA GLU A 454 -7.26 32.18 6.68
C GLU A 454 -8.07 33.31 7.33
N LYS A 455 -7.97 34.53 6.80
CA LYS A 455 -8.73 35.68 7.27
C LYS A 455 -10.23 35.56 6.99
N ILE A 456 -10.63 34.95 5.87
CA ILE A 456 -12.03 34.64 5.56
C ILE A 456 -12.57 33.60 6.54
N ASP A 457 -11.78 32.57 6.86
CA ASP A 457 -12.17 31.52 7.80
C ASP A 457 -12.32 32.07 9.23
N GLU A 458 -11.39 32.91 9.68
CA GLU A 458 -11.48 33.63 10.97
C GLU A 458 -12.76 34.48 11.05
N ILE A 459 -13.03 35.30 10.03
CA ILE A 459 -14.24 36.15 10.00
C ILE A 459 -15.50 35.29 9.94
N SER A 460 -15.50 34.19 9.19
CA SER A 460 -16.64 33.29 9.07
C SER A 460 -16.95 32.60 10.40
N GLU A 461 -15.92 32.20 11.14
CA GLU A 461 -16.08 31.61 12.47
C GLU A 461 -16.54 32.65 13.50
N GLU A 462 -16.04 33.89 13.43
CA GLU A 462 -16.56 34.98 14.26
C GLU A 462 -18.04 35.25 13.97
N VAL A 463 -18.44 35.32 12.69
CA VAL A 463 -19.84 35.47 12.30
C VAL A 463 -20.69 34.31 12.84
N ARG A 464 -20.17 33.07 12.81
CA ARG A 464 -20.86 31.89 13.33
C ARG A 464 -21.07 31.98 14.85
N LEU A 465 -20.05 32.37 15.61
CA LEU A 465 -20.12 32.60 17.05
C LEU A 465 -21.12 33.72 17.39
N ARG A 466 -21.05 34.86 16.70
CA ARG A 466 -22.01 35.96 16.87
C ARG A 466 -23.44 35.53 16.53
N THR A 467 -23.62 34.67 15.54
CA THR A 467 -24.94 34.14 15.18
C THR A 467 -25.50 33.23 16.27
N ALA A 468 -24.65 32.41 16.91
CA ALA A 468 -25.02 31.60 18.06
C ALA A 468 -25.41 32.48 19.27
N ASP A 469 -24.60 33.50 19.59
CA ASP A 469 -24.90 34.47 20.66
C ASP A 469 -26.26 35.16 20.43
N ILE A 470 -26.55 35.57 19.19
CA ILE A 470 -27.85 36.17 18.82
C ILE A 470 -29.00 35.19 19.05
N LEU A 471 -28.80 33.90 18.77
CA LEU A 471 -29.81 32.86 18.94
C LEU A 471 -30.12 32.65 20.43
N ASP A 472 -29.09 32.59 21.27
CA ASP A 472 -29.20 32.46 22.72
C ASP A 472 -29.85 33.69 23.35
N LEU A 473 -29.43 34.90 22.94
CA LEU A 473 -30.06 36.15 23.38
C LEU A 473 -31.53 36.24 22.94
N LYS A 474 -31.88 35.78 21.74
CA LYS A 474 -33.29 35.69 21.29
C LYS A 474 -34.11 34.67 22.08
N LYS A 475 -33.49 33.61 22.59
CA LYS A 475 -34.14 32.62 23.45
C LYS A 475 -34.37 33.19 24.85
N ALA A 476 -33.34 33.81 25.45
CA ALA A 476 -33.44 34.51 26.72
C ALA A 476 -34.49 35.64 26.68
N LEU A 477 -34.54 36.42 25.59
CA LEU A 477 -35.55 37.45 25.38
C LEU A 477 -36.97 36.86 25.32
N ARG A 478 -37.15 35.71 24.66
CA ARG A 478 -38.45 35.01 24.62
C ARG A 478 -38.85 34.52 26.01
N GLU A 479 -37.92 33.97 26.77
CA GLU A 479 -38.18 33.52 28.14
C GLU A 479 -38.56 34.68 29.07
N GLU A 480 -37.85 35.80 29.00
CA GLU A 480 -38.21 37.01 29.76
C GLU A 480 -39.53 37.63 29.31
N THR A 481 -39.84 37.58 28.01
CA THR A 481 -41.15 38.02 27.50
C THR A 481 -42.28 37.14 28.05
N ILE A 482 -42.08 35.82 28.13
CA ILE A 482 -43.04 34.88 28.73
C ILE A 482 -43.18 35.14 30.23
N LYS A 483 -42.07 35.35 30.95
CA LYS A 483 -42.10 35.68 32.40
C LYS A 483 -42.83 37.00 32.66
N SER A 484 -42.56 38.04 31.88
CA SER A 484 -43.25 39.33 31.99
C SER A 484 -44.74 39.17 31.72
N ARG A 485 -45.14 38.32 30.77
CA ARG A 485 -46.55 38.03 30.48
C ARG A 485 -47.23 37.28 31.62
N LYS A 486 -46.54 36.29 32.22
CA LYS A 486 -47.01 35.59 33.43
C LYS A 486 -47.18 36.54 34.62
N LEU A 487 -46.22 37.44 34.84
CA LEU A 487 -46.30 38.46 35.89
C LEU A 487 -47.44 39.46 35.65
N SER A 488 -47.70 39.87 34.40
CA SER A 488 -48.86 40.70 34.06
C SER A 488 -50.17 39.99 34.40
N VAL A 489 -50.32 38.73 34.02
CA VAL A 489 -51.54 37.94 34.31
C VAL A 489 -51.74 37.77 35.82
N ALA A 490 -50.67 37.48 36.57
CA ALA A 490 -50.72 37.39 38.03
C ALA A 490 -51.07 38.74 38.70
N LEU A 491 -50.57 39.85 38.15
CA LEU A 491 -50.89 41.19 38.63
C LEU A 491 -52.35 41.58 38.35
N ASP A 492 -52.91 41.16 37.22
CA ASP A 492 -54.32 41.37 36.91
C ASP A 492 -55.24 40.49 37.77
N ALA A 493 -54.84 39.24 38.04
CA ALA A 493 -55.54 38.34 38.95
C ALA A 493 -55.56 38.88 40.39
N THR A 494 -54.41 39.30 40.92
CA THR A 494 -54.33 39.89 42.27
C THR A 494 -55.07 41.23 42.38
N ARG A 495 -55.15 42.02 41.30
CA ARG A 495 -56.01 43.21 41.24
C ARG A 495 -57.50 42.86 41.30
N ALA A 496 -57.92 41.80 40.61
CA ALA A 496 -59.29 41.31 40.65
C ALA A 496 -59.65 40.77 42.04
N GLU A 497 -58.76 39.97 42.65
CA GLU A 497 -58.90 39.46 44.01
C GLU A 497 -58.96 40.59 45.05
N ARG A 498 -58.08 41.59 44.96
CA ARG A 498 -58.13 42.78 45.83
C ARG A 498 -59.45 43.53 45.70
N ASN A 499 -59.96 43.69 44.47
CA ASN A 499 -61.25 44.38 44.26
C ASN A 499 -62.42 43.57 44.83
N MET A 500 -62.39 42.24 44.74
CA MET A 500 -63.35 41.35 45.39
C MET A 500 -63.27 41.42 46.91
N LEU A 501 -62.06 41.37 47.47
CA LEU A 501 -61.84 41.46 48.92
C LEU A 501 -62.26 42.84 49.47
N HIS A 502 -62.05 43.91 48.72
CA HIS A 502 -62.53 45.24 49.11
C HIS A 502 -64.06 45.31 49.13
N LYS A 503 -64.74 44.65 48.17
CA LYS A 503 -66.20 44.56 48.16
C LYS A 503 -66.70 43.79 49.39
N ASN A 504 -66.13 42.61 49.66
CA ASN A 504 -66.45 41.80 50.83
C ASN A 504 -66.13 42.52 52.16
N TYR A 505 -65.06 43.31 52.21
CA TYR A 505 -64.70 44.12 53.37
C TYR A 505 -65.71 45.25 53.64
N THR A 506 -66.30 45.82 52.58
CA THR A 506 -67.32 46.87 52.71
C THR A 506 -68.64 46.28 53.20
N GLU A 507 -69.03 45.11 52.68
CA GLU A 507 -70.19 44.34 53.14
C GLU A 507 -70.04 43.88 54.61
N ALA A 508 -68.83 43.45 55.00
CA ALA A 508 -68.53 43.08 56.38
C ALA A 508 -68.50 44.29 57.35
N LEU A 509 -68.17 45.50 56.89
CA LEU A 509 -68.20 46.71 57.72
C LEU A 509 -69.63 47.13 58.09
N ASP A 510 -70.59 46.93 57.18
CA ASP A 510 -72.00 47.17 57.43
C ASP A 510 -72.57 46.13 58.42
N GLU A 511 -72.17 44.86 58.29
CA GLU A 511 -72.52 43.80 59.24
C GLU A 511 -71.91 44.01 60.64
N ILE A 512 -70.70 44.56 60.74
CA ILE A 512 -70.04 44.88 62.02
C ILE A 512 -70.80 45.98 62.80
N SER A 513 -71.48 46.90 62.11
CA SER A 513 -72.33 47.90 62.74
C SER A 513 -73.53 47.26 63.44
N ASP A 514 -74.18 46.28 62.79
CA ASP A 514 -75.31 45.53 63.35
C ASP A 514 -74.88 44.54 64.46
N LEU A 515 -73.69 43.96 64.34
CA LEU A 515 -73.13 43.04 65.32
C LEU A 515 -72.68 43.73 66.62
N LYS A 516 -72.33 45.02 66.60
CA LYS A 516 -72.07 45.81 67.83
C LYS A 516 -73.30 45.97 68.71
N GLN A 517 -74.50 45.92 68.14
CA GLN A 517 -75.76 45.94 68.87
C GLN A 517 -76.10 44.55 69.47
N LYS A 518 -75.70 43.48 68.78
CA LYS A 518 -75.82 42.08 69.23
C LYS A 518 -74.77 41.69 70.29
N LEU A 519 -73.60 42.35 70.33
CA LEU A 519 -72.49 42.11 71.28
C LEU A 519 -72.84 42.31 72.76
N LYS A 520 -73.91 43.06 73.07
CA LYS A 520 -74.47 43.13 74.44
C LYS A 520 -75.21 41.86 74.86
N MET A 521 -75.76 41.10 73.91
CA MET A 521 -76.45 39.83 74.15
C MET A 521 -75.47 38.65 74.25
N LEU A 522 -74.32 38.75 73.57
CA LEU A 522 -73.30 37.68 73.48
C LEU A 522 -72.47 37.49 74.75
N ALA A 523 -72.56 38.39 75.73
CA ALA A 523 -72.00 38.15 77.08
C ALA A 523 -72.63 36.93 77.78
N TYR A 524 -73.83 36.52 77.33
CA TYR A 524 -74.53 35.33 77.80
C TYR A 524 -74.06 34.04 77.08
N GLN A 525 -73.41 34.14 75.93
CA GLN A 525 -72.93 32.99 75.13
C GLN A 525 -71.52 32.54 75.49
N ILE A 526 -70.86 33.19 76.46
CA ILE A 526 -69.57 32.78 77.02
C ILE A 526 -69.62 31.36 77.58
N GLU A 527 -70.80 30.90 77.99
CA GLU A 527 -70.98 29.54 78.50
C GLU A 527 -71.02 28.46 77.42
N GLN A 528 -71.12 28.87 76.15
CA GLN A 528 -71.10 27.99 74.98
C GLN A 528 -69.66 27.70 74.48
N LEU A 529 -68.69 28.53 74.84
CA LEU A 529 -67.27 28.38 74.45
C LEU A 529 -66.51 27.23 75.16
N LYS A 530 -67.18 26.48 76.04
CA LYS A 530 -66.66 25.23 76.60
C LYS A 530 -66.77 24.06 75.61
N GLU A 531 -67.59 24.18 74.58
CA GLU A 531 -67.83 23.14 73.55
C GLU A 531 -66.80 23.20 72.40
N ASP A 532 -66.24 24.38 72.11
CA ASP A 532 -65.22 24.63 71.08
C ASP A 532 -63.85 24.00 71.35
N ILE A 533 -63.56 23.63 72.61
CA ILE A 533 -62.29 22.99 72.98
C ILE A 533 -62.21 21.56 72.41
N SER A 534 -63.36 20.87 72.29
CA SER A 534 -63.47 19.51 71.75
C SER A 534 -63.15 19.44 70.25
N GLY A 535 -63.47 20.49 69.47
CA GLY A 535 -63.22 20.53 68.03
C GLY A 535 -61.75 20.73 67.64
N LYS A 536 -60.94 21.38 68.49
CA LYS A 536 -59.53 21.66 68.17
C LYS A 536 -58.60 20.45 68.26
N GLU A 537 -58.97 19.43 69.04
CA GLU A 537 -58.21 18.16 69.14
C GLU A 537 -58.35 17.30 67.87
N ALA A 538 -59.45 17.44 67.12
CA ALA A 538 -59.66 16.73 65.86
C ALA A 538 -58.81 17.29 64.70
N GLY A 539 -58.56 18.60 64.69
CA GLY A 539 -57.72 19.27 63.68
C GLY A 539 -56.21 18.98 63.79
N LEU A 540 -55.73 18.66 64.99
CA LEU A 540 -54.31 18.36 65.22
C LEU A 540 -53.91 17.00 64.60
N LYS A 541 -54.79 15.99 64.71
CA LYS A 541 -54.58 14.65 64.11
C LYS A 541 -54.55 14.66 62.58
N THR A 542 -55.31 15.54 61.96
CA THR A 542 -55.31 15.71 60.48
C THR A 542 -54.03 16.40 60.01
N CYS A 543 -53.48 17.35 60.78
CA CYS A 543 -52.20 17.99 60.49
C CYS A 543 -51.01 17.01 60.62
N GLU A 544 -51.01 16.12 61.61
CA GLU A 544 -49.97 15.09 61.74
C GLU A 544 -49.99 14.08 60.58
N GLY A 545 -51.18 13.70 60.11
CA GLY A 545 -51.34 12.82 58.94
C GLY A 545 -50.86 13.46 57.62
N THR A 546 -51.03 14.77 57.45
CA THR A 546 -50.52 15.49 56.26
C THR A 546 -49.01 15.72 56.31
N LEU A 547 -48.45 15.95 57.50
CA LEU A 547 -47.00 16.03 57.73
C LEU A 547 -46.30 14.70 57.42
N ALA A 548 -46.88 13.57 57.85
CA ALA A 548 -46.34 12.24 57.55
C ALA A 548 -46.34 11.91 56.05
N LYS A 549 -47.41 12.29 55.32
CA LYS A 549 -47.47 12.17 53.86
C LYS A 549 -46.43 13.05 53.15
N CYS A 550 -46.23 14.27 53.62
CA CYS A 550 -45.20 15.17 53.08
C CYS A 550 -43.80 14.63 53.32
N ASN A 551 -43.49 14.12 54.52
CA ASN A 551 -42.19 13.52 54.81
C ASN A 551 -41.92 12.29 53.93
N LYS A 552 -42.91 11.41 53.75
CA LYS A 552 -42.77 10.24 52.87
C LYS A 552 -42.49 10.65 51.42
N LYS A 553 -43.16 11.70 50.92
CA LYS A 553 -42.93 12.27 49.59
C LYS A 553 -41.55 12.94 49.47
N ASN A 554 -41.06 13.55 50.54
CA ASN A 554 -39.72 14.15 50.60
C ASN A 554 -38.62 13.08 50.58
N GLU A 555 -38.81 11.96 51.30
CA GLU A 555 -37.93 10.78 51.24
C GLU A 555 -37.90 10.19 49.81
N GLN A 556 -39.06 10.11 49.16
CA GLN A 556 -39.21 9.60 47.80
C GLN A 556 -38.50 10.50 46.77
N LEU A 557 -38.68 11.83 46.88
CA LEU A 557 -37.98 12.80 46.05
C LEU A 557 -36.46 12.80 46.29
N ARG A 558 -36.01 12.57 47.53
CA ARG A 558 -34.57 12.41 47.83
C ARG A 558 -33.98 11.17 47.15
N SER A 559 -34.70 10.04 47.21
CA SER A 559 -34.34 8.81 46.50
C SER A 559 -34.26 9.02 44.98
N GLU A 560 -35.26 9.71 44.40
CA GLU A 560 -35.28 10.03 42.96
C GLU A 560 -34.13 10.96 42.54
N VAL A 561 -33.83 11.98 43.34
CA VAL A 561 -32.68 12.89 43.11
C VAL A 561 -31.36 12.12 43.20
N GLN A 562 -31.22 11.21 44.17
CA GLN A 562 -30.01 10.42 44.35
C GLN A 562 -29.81 9.41 43.21
N ALA A 563 -30.89 8.79 42.73
CA ALA A 563 -30.88 7.95 41.52
C ALA A 563 -30.56 8.77 40.25
N GLY A 564 -31.08 10.00 40.16
CA GLY A 564 -30.75 10.93 39.06
C GLY A 564 -29.29 11.36 39.06
N LEU A 565 -28.70 11.61 40.24
CA LEU A 565 -27.27 11.94 40.37
C LEU A 565 -26.36 10.76 40.01
N ALA A 566 -26.75 9.54 40.35
CA ALA A 566 -26.02 8.34 39.95
C ALA A 566 -26.02 8.17 38.42
N LYS A 567 -27.18 8.31 37.76
CA LYS A 567 -27.30 8.29 36.30
C LYS A 567 -26.51 9.42 35.62
N LEU A 568 -26.50 10.61 36.20
CA LEU A 568 -25.70 11.74 35.69
C LEU A 568 -24.19 11.47 35.80
N SER A 569 -23.76 10.82 36.88
CA SER A 569 -22.37 10.42 37.08
C SER A 569 -21.93 9.36 36.05
N GLU A 570 -22.77 8.36 35.82
CA GLU A 570 -22.54 7.31 34.82
C GLU A 570 -22.46 7.91 33.40
N ALA A 571 -23.43 8.75 33.02
CA ALA A 571 -23.42 9.44 31.73
C ALA A 571 -22.19 10.37 31.56
N ARG A 572 -21.68 10.99 32.64
CA ARG A 572 -20.43 11.77 32.59
C ARG A 572 -19.21 10.89 32.38
N ALA A 573 -19.17 9.70 33.00
CA ALA A 573 -18.10 8.73 32.78
C ALA A 573 -18.11 8.23 31.33
N ASP A 574 -19.29 7.94 30.77
CA ASP A 574 -19.44 7.55 29.36
C ASP A 574 -18.99 8.65 28.40
N ILE A 575 -19.38 9.91 28.64
CA ILE A 575 -18.93 11.05 27.84
C ILE A 575 -17.40 11.19 27.90
N ALA A 576 -16.79 10.97 29.06
CA ALA A 576 -15.34 11.02 29.21
C ALA A 576 -14.65 9.89 28.43
N ALA A 577 -15.18 8.67 28.50
CA ALA A 577 -14.67 7.52 27.74
C ALA A 577 -14.80 7.75 26.22
N LEU A 578 -15.95 8.26 25.76
CA LEU A 578 -16.19 8.58 24.35
C LEU A 578 -15.26 9.69 23.85
N LYS A 579 -14.97 10.73 24.64
CA LYS A 579 -13.98 11.75 24.29
C LYS A 579 -12.56 11.20 24.18
N GLN A 580 -12.22 10.23 25.03
CA GLN A 580 -10.91 9.58 24.98
C GLN A 580 -10.77 8.71 23.72
N GLU A 581 -11.84 8.00 23.34
CA GLU A 581 -11.88 7.22 22.11
C GLU A 581 -11.89 8.11 20.86
N GLU A 582 -12.61 9.24 20.88
CA GLU A 582 -12.56 10.24 19.81
C GLU A 582 -11.13 10.77 19.60
N ALA A 583 -10.42 11.10 20.69
CA ALA A 583 -9.02 11.52 20.61
C ALA A 583 -8.10 10.43 20.06
N ARG A 584 -8.34 9.15 20.41
CA ARG A 584 -7.60 8.00 19.88
C ARG A 584 -7.86 7.80 18.39
N LEU A 585 -9.12 7.84 17.96
CA LEU A 585 -9.53 7.72 16.56
C LEU A 585 -8.96 8.87 15.72
N ASN A 586 -8.98 10.11 16.23
CA ASN A 586 -8.38 11.26 15.55
C ASN A 586 -6.86 11.09 15.35
N ARG A 587 -6.13 10.55 16.33
CA ARG A 587 -4.71 10.20 16.15
C ARG A 587 -4.50 9.16 15.06
N ILE A 588 -5.31 8.10 15.04
CA ILE A 588 -5.22 7.05 14.01
C ILE A 588 -5.52 7.63 12.62
N VAL A 589 -6.51 8.52 12.50
CA VAL A 589 -6.81 9.22 11.24
C VAL A 589 -5.63 10.08 10.80
N GLN A 590 -5.02 10.84 11.71
CA GLN A 590 -3.87 11.69 11.42
C GLN A 590 -2.61 10.89 11.01
N GLU A 591 -2.35 9.76 11.70
CA GLU A 591 -1.30 8.80 11.32
C GLU A 591 -1.59 8.15 9.96
N GLY A 592 -2.87 7.86 9.69
CA GLY A 592 -3.34 7.36 8.40
C GLY A 592 -3.13 8.36 7.27
N ASP A 593 -3.52 9.63 7.47
CA ASP A 593 -3.36 10.70 6.48
C ASP A 593 -1.89 11.02 6.21
N THR A 594 -1.05 11.05 7.23
CA THR A 594 0.40 11.24 7.06
C THR A 594 1.06 10.07 6.32
N SER A 595 0.65 8.84 6.62
CA SER A 595 1.12 7.65 5.88
C SER A 595 0.63 7.67 4.43
N ARG A 596 -0.62 8.10 4.19
CA ARG A 596 -1.18 8.24 2.84
C ARG A 596 -0.43 9.29 2.04
N ALA A 597 -0.13 10.45 2.64
CA ALA A 597 0.66 11.50 2.00
C ALA A 597 2.09 11.04 1.64
N LYS A 598 2.74 10.26 2.52
CA LYS A 598 4.05 9.66 2.22
C LYS A 598 3.97 8.71 1.03
N LEU A 599 3.00 7.80 1.01
CA LEU A 599 2.79 6.86 -0.09
C LEU A 599 2.47 7.58 -1.41
N THR A 600 1.68 8.66 -1.37
CA THR A 600 1.42 9.47 -2.57
C THR A 600 2.69 10.10 -3.12
N LYS A 601 3.55 10.64 -2.24
CA LYS A 601 4.84 11.22 -2.63
C LYS A 601 5.81 10.17 -3.18
N GLU A 602 5.85 8.98 -2.60
CA GLU A 602 6.63 7.85 -3.11
C GLU A 602 6.13 7.41 -4.49
N LEU A 603 4.81 7.36 -4.69
CA LEU A 603 4.21 7.01 -5.97
C LEU A 603 4.52 8.04 -7.06
N GLU A 604 4.46 9.35 -6.74
CA GLU A 604 4.92 10.41 -7.62
C GLU A 604 6.41 10.28 -7.96
N GLY A 605 7.24 9.93 -6.96
CA GLY A 605 8.65 9.62 -7.16
C GLY A 605 8.86 8.48 -8.15
N LEU A 606 8.16 7.36 -7.96
CA LEU A 606 8.20 6.20 -8.86
C LEU A 606 7.68 6.52 -10.26
N MET A 607 6.66 7.36 -10.39
CA MET A 607 6.16 7.84 -11.69
C MET A 607 7.23 8.67 -12.41
N ASN A 608 7.91 9.57 -11.70
CA ASN A 608 8.99 10.36 -12.26
C ASN A 608 10.17 9.48 -12.69
N GLU A 609 10.56 8.50 -11.86
CA GLU A 609 11.60 7.53 -12.22
C GLU A 609 11.21 6.72 -13.46
N ARG A 610 9.97 6.23 -13.52
CA ARG A 610 9.42 5.54 -14.70
C ARG A 610 9.50 6.41 -15.94
N ASP A 611 9.14 7.69 -15.84
CA ASP A 611 9.12 8.60 -16.99
C ASP A 611 10.53 8.96 -17.45
N VAL A 612 11.48 9.11 -16.52
CA VAL A 612 12.91 9.30 -16.84
C VAL A 612 13.48 8.06 -17.53
N VAL A 613 13.22 6.86 -16.99
CA VAL A 613 13.65 5.59 -17.60
C VAL A 613 12.99 5.39 -18.96
N GLY A 614 11.70 5.72 -19.09
CA GLY A 614 10.95 5.70 -20.35
C GLY A 614 11.57 6.62 -21.40
N ALA A 615 11.89 7.86 -21.04
CA ALA A 615 12.56 8.80 -21.92
C ALA A 615 13.97 8.33 -22.33
N GLN A 616 14.72 7.72 -21.41
CA GLN A 616 16.02 7.12 -21.73
C GLN A 616 15.90 5.93 -22.69
N LEU A 617 14.89 5.08 -22.49
CA LEU A 617 14.59 3.95 -23.37
C LEU A 617 14.26 4.41 -24.79
N VAL A 618 13.42 5.45 -24.93
CA VAL A 618 13.10 6.03 -26.24
C VAL A 618 14.36 6.57 -26.92
N ARG A 619 15.17 7.37 -26.22
CA ARG A 619 16.44 7.89 -26.78
C ARG A 619 17.39 6.78 -27.20
N ARG A 620 17.49 5.70 -26.42
CA ARG A 620 18.33 4.55 -26.75
C ARG A 620 17.79 3.79 -27.96
N ASN A 621 16.48 3.69 -28.10
CA ASN A 621 15.85 3.06 -29.26
C ASN A 621 16.04 3.88 -30.55
N ASP A 622 15.97 5.21 -30.44
CA ASP A 622 16.29 6.13 -31.53
C ASP A 622 17.77 6.02 -31.94
N GLU A 623 18.68 5.95 -30.97
CA GLU A 623 20.12 5.74 -31.20
C GLU A 623 20.39 4.40 -31.89
N ILE A 624 19.73 3.32 -31.46
CA ILE A 624 19.81 2.00 -32.10
C ILE A 624 19.33 2.07 -33.56
N SER A 625 18.23 2.77 -33.81
CA SER A 625 17.68 2.93 -35.16
C SER A 625 18.61 3.74 -36.07
N LEU A 626 19.22 4.81 -35.54
CA LEU A 626 20.28 5.58 -36.22
C LEU A 626 21.51 4.72 -36.53
N LEU A 627 21.90 3.84 -35.61
CA LEU A 627 23.02 2.91 -35.83
C LEU A 627 22.68 1.87 -36.89
N TYR A 628 21.46 1.32 -36.91
CA TYR A 628 21.02 0.40 -37.97
C TYR A 628 21.03 1.07 -39.35
N GLU A 629 20.52 2.29 -39.47
CA GLU A 629 20.56 3.01 -40.75
C GLU A 629 22.01 3.34 -41.16
N LYS A 630 22.88 3.68 -40.21
CA LYS A 630 24.30 3.87 -40.48
C LYS A 630 24.99 2.59 -40.97
N ILE A 631 24.71 1.45 -40.34
CA ILE A 631 25.22 0.14 -40.78
C ILE A 631 24.74 -0.14 -42.21
N ARG A 632 23.45 0.07 -42.48
CA ARG A 632 22.87 -0.13 -43.80
C ARG A 632 23.54 0.73 -44.89
N ILE A 633 23.79 2.00 -44.61
CA ILE A 633 24.51 2.89 -45.55
C ILE A 633 25.94 2.41 -45.78
N LEU A 634 26.64 1.99 -44.71
CA LEU A 634 28.00 1.44 -44.82
C LEU A 634 28.03 0.13 -45.61
N GLU A 635 27.06 -0.75 -45.43
CA GLU A 635 26.92 -1.98 -46.20
C GLU A 635 26.71 -1.70 -47.69
N ILE A 636 25.79 -0.78 -48.04
CA ILE A 636 25.57 -0.38 -49.44
C ILE A 636 26.86 0.20 -50.04
N THR A 637 27.58 1.02 -49.28
CA THR A 637 28.84 1.62 -49.72
C THR A 637 29.93 0.57 -49.91
N LEU A 638 30.00 -0.41 -49.02
CA LEU A 638 30.93 -1.54 -49.10
C LEU A 638 30.66 -2.38 -50.35
N HIS A 639 29.41 -2.80 -50.58
CA HIS A 639 29.03 -3.58 -51.77
C HIS A 639 29.33 -2.83 -53.07
N ARG A 640 29.13 -1.50 -53.09
CA ARG A 640 29.51 -0.67 -54.23
C ARG A 640 31.03 -0.67 -54.43
N GLY A 641 31.80 -0.55 -53.35
CA GLY A 641 33.27 -0.62 -53.39
C GLY A 641 33.79 -1.98 -53.85
N GLU A 642 33.22 -3.07 -53.35
CA GLU A 642 33.53 -4.44 -53.76
C GLU A 642 33.28 -4.65 -55.26
N ARG A 643 32.12 -4.21 -55.76
CA ARG A 643 31.81 -4.30 -57.20
C ARG A 643 32.78 -3.51 -58.06
N GLN A 644 33.19 -2.31 -57.61
CA GLN A 644 34.21 -1.52 -58.31
C GLN A 644 35.58 -2.20 -58.28
N TYR A 645 35.94 -2.80 -57.14
CA TYR A 645 37.19 -3.54 -57.00
C TYR A 645 37.22 -4.77 -57.92
N GLU A 646 36.14 -5.55 -57.97
CA GLU A 646 35.99 -6.68 -58.89
C GLU A 646 36.15 -6.25 -60.35
N GLN A 647 35.52 -5.13 -60.75
CA GLN A 647 35.71 -4.55 -62.08
C GLN A 647 37.19 -4.23 -62.35
N ARG A 648 37.91 -3.64 -61.39
CA ARG A 648 39.35 -3.34 -61.55
C ARG A 648 40.21 -4.60 -61.61
N ILE A 649 39.85 -5.65 -60.89
CA ILE A 649 40.54 -6.94 -61.00
C ILE A 649 40.35 -7.52 -62.41
N GLU A 650 39.13 -7.45 -62.96
CA GLU A 650 38.87 -7.93 -64.32
C GLU A 650 39.58 -7.06 -65.37
N ASP A 651 39.60 -5.73 -65.21
CA ASP A 651 40.39 -4.82 -66.06
C ASP A 651 41.88 -5.21 -66.04
N ILE A 652 42.46 -5.45 -64.86
CA ILE A 652 43.86 -5.88 -64.71
C ILE A 652 44.08 -7.23 -65.38
N ARG A 653 43.14 -8.16 -65.26
CA ARG A 653 43.21 -9.47 -65.91
C ARG A 653 43.22 -9.32 -67.44
N LEU A 654 42.33 -8.50 -67.99
CA LEU A 654 42.27 -8.22 -69.43
C LEU A 654 43.57 -7.55 -69.92
N LEU A 655 44.09 -6.56 -69.18
CA LEU A 655 45.37 -5.92 -69.50
C LEU A 655 46.54 -6.91 -69.46
N ARG A 656 46.56 -7.84 -68.50
CA ARG A 656 47.57 -8.92 -68.44
C ARG A 656 47.49 -9.82 -69.67
N LEU A 657 46.28 -10.20 -70.11
CA LEU A 657 46.09 -10.97 -71.34
C LEU A 657 46.58 -10.20 -72.57
N GLU A 658 46.30 -8.89 -72.64
CA GLU A 658 46.76 -8.05 -73.75
C GLU A 658 48.29 -7.89 -73.75
N ILE A 659 48.92 -7.73 -72.58
CA ILE A 659 50.39 -7.74 -72.46
C ILE A 659 50.97 -9.07 -72.97
N ILE A 660 50.35 -10.21 -72.64
CA ILE A 660 50.79 -11.52 -73.14
C ILE A 660 50.65 -11.58 -74.67
N ARG A 661 49.54 -11.09 -75.22
CA ARG A 661 49.30 -11.03 -76.68
C ARG A 661 50.35 -10.17 -77.37
N LEU A 662 50.55 -8.93 -76.91
CA LEU A 662 51.54 -8.00 -77.47
C LEU A 662 52.98 -8.53 -77.35
N ARG A 663 53.32 -9.23 -76.26
CA ARG A 663 54.63 -9.90 -76.14
C ARG A 663 54.79 -11.03 -77.15
N LYS A 664 53.75 -11.84 -77.39
CA LYS A 664 53.77 -12.88 -78.42
C LYS A 664 53.93 -12.26 -79.82
N GLU A 665 53.18 -11.21 -80.11
CA GLU A 665 53.25 -10.48 -81.38
C GLU A 665 54.63 -9.86 -81.59
N LYS A 666 55.18 -9.16 -80.59
CA LYS A 666 56.56 -8.66 -80.61
C LYS A 666 57.57 -9.76 -80.88
N ASN A 667 57.44 -10.92 -80.21
CA ASN A 667 58.36 -12.03 -80.41
C ASN A 667 58.26 -12.61 -81.83
N LEU A 668 57.05 -12.72 -82.41
CA LEU A 668 56.86 -13.14 -83.79
C LEU A 668 57.49 -12.15 -84.78
N LEU A 669 57.26 -10.85 -84.57
CA LEU A 669 57.88 -9.80 -85.39
C LEU A 669 59.41 -9.79 -85.24
N SER A 670 59.93 -10.00 -84.03
CA SER A 670 61.38 -10.06 -83.78
C SER A 670 62.02 -11.24 -84.51
N LYS A 671 61.39 -12.43 -84.45
CA LYS A 671 61.81 -13.59 -85.26
C LYS A 671 61.71 -13.33 -86.77
N GLY A 672 60.68 -12.60 -87.21
CA GLY A 672 60.55 -12.15 -88.59
C GLY A 672 61.70 -11.24 -89.03
N ILE A 673 62.15 -10.34 -88.15
CA ILE A 673 63.30 -9.46 -88.40
C ILE A 673 64.62 -10.24 -88.40
N GLU A 674 64.82 -11.18 -87.48
CA GLU A 674 66.00 -12.06 -87.45
C GLU A 674 66.10 -12.90 -88.73
N ASN A 675 64.99 -13.47 -89.19
CA ASN A 675 64.95 -14.19 -90.46
C ASN A 675 65.21 -13.27 -91.67
N MET A 676 64.86 -11.98 -91.57
CA MET A 676 65.05 -11.02 -92.68
C MET A 676 66.53 -10.79 -93.00
N THR A 677 67.43 -10.85 -92.03
CA THR A 677 68.88 -10.76 -92.30
C THR A 677 69.41 -12.00 -93.01
N ASP A 678 68.95 -13.18 -92.62
CA ASP A 678 69.33 -14.44 -93.27
C ASP A 678 68.77 -14.53 -94.69
N LEU A 679 67.50 -14.14 -94.90
CA LEU A 679 66.88 -14.03 -96.21
C LEU A 679 67.60 -13.01 -97.11
N ARG A 680 68.07 -11.88 -96.58
CA ARG A 680 68.88 -10.91 -97.35
C ARG A 680 70.25 -11.47 -97.73
N LEU A 681 70.90 -12.19 -96.82
CA LEU A 681 72.16 -12.89 -97.10
C LEU A 681 71.97 -13.98 -98.14
N GLU A 682 70.86 -14.72 -98.08
CA GLU A 682 70.51 -15.75 -99.04
C GLU A 682 70.19 -15.17 -100.41
N VAL A 683 69.44 -14.06 -100.48
CA VAL A 683 69.26 -13.30 -101.73
C VAL A 683 70.60 -12.83 -102.28
N PHE A 684 71.49 -12.26 -101.46
CA PHE A 684 72.82 -11.84 -101.92
C PHE A 684 73.67 -13.02 -102.41
N ASN A 685 73.62 -14.16 -101.72
CA ASN A 685 74.33 -15.37 -102.13
C ASN A 685 73.77 -15.92 -103.44
N LEU A 686 72.45 -15.96 -103.61
CA LEU A 686 71.78 -16.37 -104.84
C LEU A 686 72.08 -15.41 -106.00
N GLU A 687 72.11 -14.10 -105.76
CA GLU A 687 72.53 -13.11 -106.76
C GLU A 687 74.00 -13.28 -107.15
N ARG A 688 74.88 -13.59 -106.18
CA ARG A 688 76.30 -13.88 -106.42
C ARG A 688 76.48 -15.19 -107.18
N GLU A 689 75.73 -16.23 -106.84
CA GLU A 689 75.72 -17.51 -107.54
C GLU A 689 75.17 -17.36 -108.95
N LEU A 690 74.08 -16.63 -109.14
CA LEU A 690 73.55 -16.27 -110.45
C LEU A 690 74.57 -15.49 -111.27
N GLY A 691 75.31 -14.56 -110.65
CA GLY A 691 76.42 -13.84 -111.29
C GLY A 691 77.56 -14.77 -111.72
N ARG A 692 77.95 -15.71 -110.86
CA ARG A 692 78.96 -16.74 -111.17
C ARG A 692 78.49 -17.66 -112.28
N GLU A 693 77.24 -18.10 -112.27
CA GLU A 693 76.67 -18.94 -113.32
C GLU A 693 76.57 -18.18 -114.64
N ARG A 694 76.20 -16.90 -114.64
CA ARG A 694 76.23 -16.05 -115.86
C ARG A 694 77.65 -15.89 -116.42
N LEU A 695 78.66 -15.70 -115.55
CA LEU A 695 80.06 -15.67 -115.94
C LEU A 695 80.54 -17.03 -116.45
N ARG A 696 80.08 -18.12 -115.84
CA ARG A 696 80.40 -19.49 -116.24
C ARG A 696 79.77 -19.85 -117.58
N VAL A 697 78.53 -19.42 -117.82
CA VAL A 697 77.87 -19.53 -119.13
C VAL A 697 78.64 -18.74 -120.17
N ARG A 698 79.02 -17.48 -119.92
CA ARG A 698 79.88 -16.72 -120.83
C ARG A 698 81.23 -17.38 -121.10
N ALA A 699 81.89 -17.88 -120.06
CA ALA A 699 83.16 -18.57 -120.22
C ALA A 699 83.02 -19.91 -120.96
N LEU A 700 81.88 -20.60 -120.80
CA LEU A 700 81.55 -21.82 -121.55
C LEU A 700 81.14 -21.50 -122.99
N GLU A 701 80.47 -20.38 -123.25
CA GLU A 701 80.17 -19.84 -124.58
C GLU A 701 81.47 -19.46 -125.31
N GLU A 702 82.39 -18.73 -124.65
CA GLU A 702 83.73 -18.42 -125.16
C GLU A 702 84.59 -19.70 -125.38
N ALA A 703 84.47 -20.69 -124.48
CA ALA A 703 85.14 -21.99 -124.65
C ALA A 703 84.50 -22.88 -125.73
N LEU A 704 83.23 -22.65 -126.08
CA LEU A 704 82.56 -23.25 -127.24
C LEU A 704 83.02 -22.60 -128.55
N GLU A 705 83.35 -21.31 -128.53
CA GLU A 705 83.91 -20.56 -129.66
C GLU A 705 85.39 -20.89 -129.94
N SER A 706 86.13 -21.49 -129.00
CA SER A 706 87.51 -21.97 -129.21
C SER A 706 87.81 -23.32 -128.52
N PRO A 707 87.57 -24.47 -129.19
CA PRO A 707 87.76 -25.78 -128.58
C PRO A 707 89.22 -26.25 -128.65
N LEU A 708 90.02 -25.94 -127.61
CA LEU A 708 91.31 -26.61 -127.32
C LEU A 708 91.10 -27.92 -126.53
N ASN A 709 90.27 -28.75 -127.13
CA ASN A 709 90.26 -30.20 -127.26
C ASN A 709 90.83 -31.16 -126.17
N VAL A 710 90.08 -32.27 -126.03
CA VAL A 710 90.51 -33.66 -125.72
C VAL A 710 90.54 -34.15 -124.25
N HIS A 711 89.35 -34.35 -123.64
CA HIS A 711 88.87 -35.64 -123.08
C HIS A 711 87.76 -35.50 -122.02
N ARG A 712 86.73 -36.33 -122.20
CA ARG A 712 85.53 -36.52 -121.39
C ARG A 712 85.82 -37.67 -120.38
N TRP A 713 85.94 -37.31 -119.09
CA TRP A 713 86.09 -38.12 -117.84
C TRP A 713 87.44 -37.97 -117.08
N ARG A 714 87.35 -37.81 -115.74
CA ARG A 714 88.48 -37.77 -114.77
C ARG A 714 88.15 -38.67 -113.56
N LYS A 715 89.15 -39.43 -113.08
CA LYS A 715 89.09 -40.30 -111.88
C LYS A 715 88.79 -39.49 -110.61
N LEU A 716 87.80 -39.91 -109.81
CA LEU A 716 87.59 -39.42 -108.44
C LEU A 716 88.78 -39.86 -107.56
N GLN A 717 89.40 -38.91 -106.86
CA GLN A 717 90.30 -39.19 -105.74
C GLN A 717 89.47 -39.17 -104.45
N GLY A 718 89.26 -40.36 -103.89
CA GLY A 718 88.65 -40.56 -102.58
C GLY A 718 88.68 -42.05 -102.26
N THR A 719 89.33 -42.42 -101.17
CA THR A 719 89.31 -43.78 -100.62
C THR A 719 88.33 -43.77 -99.45
N ASP A 720 87.37 -44.70 -99.46
CA ASP A 720 86.42 -44.86 -98.36
C ASP A 720 87.17 -45.26 -97.07
N PRO A 721 86.97 -44.58 -95.92
CA PRO A 721 87.62 -44.95 -94.67
C PRO A 721 87.16 -46.35 -94.21
N GLU A 722 88.09 -47.16 -93.72
CA GLU A 722 87.81 -48.51 -93.22
C GLU A 722 86.76 -48.49 -92.09
N SER A 723 85.85 -49.47 -92.09
CA SER A 723 84.77 -49.65 -91.10
C SER A 723 85.25 -49.52 -89.64
N ILE A 724 86.52 -49.82 -89.37
CA ILE A 724 87.16 -49.70 -88.05
C ILE A 724 87.30 -48.24 -87.61
N GLU A 725 87.68 -47.31 -88.48
CA GLU A 725 87.83 -45.88 -88.13
C GLU A 725 86.48 -45.21 -87.86
N LEU A 726 85.44 -45.55 -88.64
CA LEU A 726 84.07 -45.11 -88.35
C LEU A 726 83.57 -45.70 -87.03
N THR A 727 83.87 -46.96 -86.74
CA THR A 727 83.46 -47.61 -85.48
C THR A 727 84.17 -46.99 -84.28
N GLN A 728 85.45 -46.62 -84.41
CA GLN A 728 86.19 -45.90 -83.35
C GLN A 728 85.65 -44.48 -83.14
N LYS A 729 85.38 -43.73 -84.22
CA LYS A 729 84.73 -42.41 -84.12
C LYS A 729 83.33 -42.52 -83.50
N LEU A 730 82.55 -43.54 -83.86
CA LEU A 730 81.24 -43.81 -83.28
C LEU A 730 81.32 -44.13 -81.78
N ARG A 731 82.29 -44.95 -81.36
CA ARG A 731 82.50 -45.25 -79.93
C ARG A 731 82.97 -44.02 -79.15
N LEU A 732 83.84 -43.18 -79.74
CA LEU A 732 84.27 -41.93 -79.12
C LEU A 732 83.13 -40.91 -79.01
N THR A 733 82.28 -40.78 -80.04
CA THR A 733 81.10 -39.91 -79.99
C THR A 733 80.04 -40.47 -79.05
N GLN A 734 79.79 -41.77 -79.02
CA GLN A 734 78.90 -42.41 -78.03
C GLN A 734 79.39 -42.17 -76.60
N LYS A 735 80.70 -42.26 -76.34
CA LYS A 735 81.27 -41.97 -75.01
C LYS A 735 81.16 -40.49 -74.64
N LYS A 736 81.33 -39.57 -75.59
CA LYS A 736 81.08 -38.13 -75.39
C LYS A 736 79.61 -37.80 -75.15
N VAL A 737 78.70 -38.45 -75.87
CA VAL A 737 77.25 -38.28 -75.70
C VAL A 737 76.81 -38.82 -74.33
N LEU A 738 77.33 -39.97 -73.90
CA LEU A 738 77.09 -40.51 -72.55
C LEU A 738 77.60 -39.56 -71.46
N ALA A 739 78.82 -39.02 -71.60
CA ALA A 739 79.35 -38.03 -70.65
C ALA A 739 78.54 -36.72 -70.65
N GLN A 740 78.09 -36.24 -71.81
CA GLN A 740 77.24 -35.06 -71.90
C GLN A 740 75.84 -35.29 -71.33
N SER A 741 75.26 -36.48 -71.52
CA SER A 741 73.96 -36.82 -70.94
C SER A 741 74.03 -37.00 -69.43
N GLU A 742 75.12 -37.56 -68.89
CA GLU A 742 75.37 -37.61 -67.44
C GLU A 742 75.54 -36.21 -66.84
N MET A 743 76.28 -35.31 -67.51
CA MET A 743 76.36 -33.90 -67.13
C MET A 743 75.01 -33.18 -67.19
N LEU A 744 74.16 -33.49 -68.17
CA LEU A 744 72.81 -32.92 -68.30
C LEU A 744 71.91 -33.38 -67.15
N VAL A 745 71.99 -34.67 -66.77
CA VAL A 745 71.25 -35.22 -65.61
C VAL A 745 71.71 -34.58 -64.30
N LEU A 746 73.02 -34.36 -64.12
CA LEU A 746 73.54 -33.64 -62.94
C LEU A 746 73.06 -32.18 -62.92
N LYS A 747 73.08 -31.49 -64.07
CA LYS A 747 72.57 -30.10 -64.18
C LYS A 747 71.06 -30.01 -63.99
N ASP A 748 70.29 -30.98 -64.45
CA ASP A 748 68.85 -31.06 -64.19
C ASP A 748 68.56 -31.34 -62.72
N ARG A 749 69.38 -32.15 -62.04
CA ARG A 749 69.29 -32.36 -60.59
C ARG A 749 69.59 -31.08 -59.81
N GLU A 750 70.66 -30.36 -60.15
CA GLU A 750 70.97 -29.05 -59.57
C GLU A 750 69.84 -28.03 -59.84
N LEU A 751 69.25 -28.02 -61.04
CA LEU A 751 68.11 -27.17 -61.36
C LEU A 751 66.86 -27.54 -60.56
N LYS A 752 66.66 -28.82 -60.25
CA LYS A 752 65.54 -29.30 -59.44
C LYS A 752 65.74 -28.93 -57.97
N GLU A 753 66.95 -29.08 -57.44
CA GLU A 753 67.32 -28.68 -56.08
C GLU A 753 67.24 -27.16 -55.91
N THR A 754 67.72 -26.37 -56.89
CA THR A 754 67.59 -24.90 -56.86
C THR A 754 66.14 -24.43 -57.04
N ARG A 755 65.32 -25.10 -57.86
CA ARG A 755 63.88 -24.81 -57.93
C ARG A 755 63.15 -25.16 -56.63
N ASN A 756 63.52 -26.24 -55.98
CA ASN A 756 62.94 -26.63 -54.69
C ASN A 756 63.36 -25.64 -53.59
N LEU A 757 64.62 -25.22 -53.55
CA LEU A 757 65.10 -24.16 -52.65
C LEU A 757 64.42 -22.81 -52.95
N TYR A 758 64.26 -22.45 -54.22
CA TYR A 758 63.56 -21.24 -54.61
C TYR A 758 62.08 -21.28 -54.24
N SER A 759 61.40 -22.43 -54.42
CA SER A 759 60.03 -22.64 -53.96
C SER A 759 59.95 -22.52 -52.44
N ALA A 760 60.82 -23.21 -51.71
CA ALA A 760 60.85 -23.17 -50.25
C ALA A 760 61.10 -21.74 -49.73
N VAL A 761 62.04 -20.99 -50.33
CA VAL A 761 62.30 -19.59 -49.97
C VAL A 761 61.13 -18.69 -50.37
N LYS A 762 60.50 -18.91 -51.52
CA LYS A 762 59.31 -18.16 -51.95
C LYS A 762 58.11 -18.43 -51.05
N ASP A 763 57.92 -19.66 -50.61
CA ASP A 763 56.87 -20.05 -49.68
C ASP A 763 57.14 -19.42 -48.29
N ILE A 764 58.39 -19.45 -47.81
CA ILE A 764 58.81 -18.75 -46.58
C ILE A 764 58.63 -17.22 -46.71
N LEU A 765 58.92 -16.63 -47.88
CA LEU A 765 58.72 -15.20 -48.12
C LEU A 765 57.23 -14.83 -48.23
N ALA A 766 56.40 -15.71 -48.78
CA ALA A 766 54.95 -15.53 -48.85
C ALA A 766 54.28 -15.71 -47.46
N LEU A 767 54.94 -16.45 -46.56
CA LEU A 767 54.57 -16.60 -45.15
C LEU A 767 55.10 -15.45 -44.26
N GLN A 768 56.00 -14.60 -44.76
CA GLN A 768 56.47 -13.40 -44.05
C GLN A 768 55.48 -12.25 -44.29
N PRO A 769 54.79 -11.75 -43.25
CA PRO A 769 53.91 -10.60 -43.40
C PRO A 769 54.71 -9.36 -43.82
N SER A 770 54.18 -8.55 -44.73
CA SER A 770 54.75 -7.22 -45.04
C SER A 770 54.93 -6.41 -43.75
N PRO A 771 55.92 -5.50 -43.65
CA PRO A 771 56.13 -4.70 -42.43
C PRO A 771 54.86 -4.01 -41.91
N GLU A 772 53.97 -3.57 -42.79
CA GLU A 772 52.65 -3.03 -42.46
C GLU A 772 51.70 -4.09 -41.87
N ILE A 773 51.64 -5.28 -42.47
CA ILE A 773 50.84 -6.41 -41.96
C ILE A 773 51.38 -6.86 -40.60
N GLN A 774 52.70 -6.81 -40.38
CA GLN A 774 53.31 -7.18 -39.10
C GLN A 774 53.03 -6.15 -38.01
N ILE A 775 52.99 -4.85 -38.35
CA ILE A 775 52.56 -3.79 -37.43
C ILE A 775 51.07 -3.94 -37.10
N VAL A 776 50.22 -4.21 -38.10
CA VAL A 776 48.79 -4.44 -37.91
C VAL A 776 48.57 -5.70 -37.09
N LEU A 777 49.27 -6.81 -37.36
CA LEU A 777 49.19 -8.07 -36.62
C LEU A 777 49.63 -7.90 -35.17
N ASN A 778 50.70 -7.15 -34.90
CA ASN A 778 51.11 -6.84 -33.54
C ASN A 778 50.10 -5.97 -32.80
N ARG A 779 49.47 -5.01 -33.51
CA ARG A 779 48.42 -4.16 -32.94
C ARG A 779 47.14 -4.96 -32.67
N THR A 780 46.74 -5.84 -33.58
CA THR A 780 45.57 -6.72 -33.40
C THR A 780 45.86 -7.80 -32.37
N GLN A 781 47.06 -8.38 -32.28
CA GLN A 781 47.46 -9.29 -31.21
C GLN A 781 47.46 -8.60 -29.85
N ARG A 782 47.96 -7.36 -29.74
CA ARG A 782 47.87 -6.60 -28.47
C ARG A 782 46.42 -6.29 -28.11
N ALA A 783 45.60 -5.87 -29.08
CA ALA A 783 44.19 -5.62 -28.85
C ALA A 783 43.43 -6.91 -28.48
N LEU A 784 43.77 -8.03 -29.11
CA LEU A 784 43.22 -9.35 -28.82
C LEU A 784 43.67 -9.81 -27.44
N ALA A 785 44.94 -9.67 -27.07
CA ALA A 785 45.43 -10.00 -25.74
C ALA A 785 44.74 -9.15 -24.65
N GLN A 786 44.58 -7.85 -24.86
CA GLN A 786 43.83 -6.97 -23.96
C GLN A 786 42.36 -7.37 -23.85
N ARG A 787 41.71 -7.69 -24.97
CA ARG A 787 40.32 -8.18 -24.99
C ARG A 787 40.18 -9.55 -24.33
N THR A 788 41.10 -10.49 -24.57
CA THR A 788 41.15 -11.80 -23.91
C THR A 788 41.38 -11.65 -22.41
N THR A 789 42.19 -10.68 -21.98
CA THR A 789 42.36 -10.38 -20.55
C THR A 789 41.07 -9.83 -19.94
N LYS A 790 40.40 -8.89 -20.62
CA LYS A 790 39.06 -8.43 -20.23
C LYS A 790 38.03 -9.56 -20.23
N LEU A 791 38.07 -10.45 -21.22
CA LEU A 791 37.18 -11.61 -21.30
C LEU A 791 37.44 -12.57 -20.14
N LYS A 792 38.70 -12.79 -19.76
CA LYS A 792 39.06 -13.58 -18.57
C LYS A 792 38.56 -12.94 -17.28
N CYS A 793 38.64 -11.62 -17.15
CA CYS A 793 38.02 -10.90 -16.02
C CYS A 793 36.50 -11.06 -16.02
N LEU A 794 35.84 -10.90 -17.18
CA LEU A 794 34.40 -11.08 -17.31
C LEU A 794 33.96 -12.53 -17.08
N VAL A 795 34.76 -13.51 -17.50
CA VAL A 795 34.53 -14.94 -17.22
C VAL A 795 34.73 -15.23 -15.74
N ALA A 796 35.74 -14.64 -15.09
CA ALA A 796 35.91 -14.76 -13.65
C ALA A 796 34.78 -14.07 -12.86
N GLU A 797 34.31 -12.91 -13.31
CA GLU A 797 33.13 -12.25 -12.77
C GLU A 797 31.87 -13.10 -12.98
N MET A 798 31.67 -13.66 -14.17
CA MET A 798 30.56 -14.58 -14.47
C MET A 798 30.64 -15.83 -13.60
N SER A 799 31.80 -16.47 -13.47
CA SER A 799 31.97 -17.63 -12.59
C SER A 799 31.78 -17.28 -11.11
N MET A 800 32.13 -16.06 -10.68
CA MET A 800 31.82 -15.58 -9.33
C MET A 800 30.33 -15.36 -9.14
N ARG A 801 29.62 -14.82 -10.15
CA ARG A 801 28.16 -14.64 -10.13
C ARG A 801 27.43 -15.98 -10.19
N GLU A 802 27.89 -16.91 -11.02
CA GLU A 802 27.39 -18.29 -11.06
C GLU A 802 27.58 -18.96 -9.71
N ARG A 803 28.74 -18.76 -9.06
CA ARG A 803 28.99 -19.28 -7.71
C ARG A 803 28.10 -18.63 -6.65
N GLN A 804 27.86 -17.31 -6.73
CA GLN A 804 26.89 -16.63 -5.87
C GLN A 804 25.47 -17.16 -6.09
N VAL A 805 25.08 -17.45 -7.34
CA VAL A 805 23.78 -18.05 -7.64
C VAL A 805 23.70 -19.49 -7.12
N THR A 806 24.77 -20.28 -7.20
CA THR A 806 24.78 -21.63 -6.59
C THR A 806 24.73 -21.57 -5.07
N ASP A 807 25.45 -20.64 -4.44
CA ASP A 807 25.45 -20.46 -2.99
C ASP A 807 24.05 -20.01 -2.52
N LEU A 808 23.42 -19.05 -3.23
CA LEU A 808 22.04 -18.65 -2.96
C LEU A 808 21.03 -19.77 -3.20
N ARG A 809 21.27 -20.68 -4.17
CA ARG A 809 20.44 -21.87 -4.37
C ARG A 809 20.60 -22.86 -3.23
N LEU A 810 21.83 -23.09 -2.75
CA LEU A 810 22.10 -23.94 -1.60
C LEU A 810 21.50 -23.35 -0.31
N ASP A 811 21.55 -22.03 -0.13
CA ASP A 811 20.87 -21.36 0.98
C ASP A 811 19.34 -21.44 0.84
N LEU A 812 18.79 -21.33 -0.37
CA LEU A 812 17.37 -21.58 -0.62
C LEU A 812 16.97 -23.03 -0.33
N GLU A 813 17.80 -24.01 -0.70
CA GLU A 813 17.58 -25.43 -0.38
C GLU A 813 17.71 -25.68 1.12
N ARG A 814 18.65 -25.02 1.81
CA ARG A 814 18.80 -25.08 3.26
C ARG A 814 17.59 -24.46 3.97
N VAL A 815 17.17 -23.26 3.59
CA VAL A 815 15.98 -22.59 4.14
C VAL A 815 14.71 -23.37 3.80
N ASN A 816 14.61 -23.95 2.61
CA ASN A 816 13.50 -24.85 2.27
C ASN A 816 13.53 -26.14 3.08
N GLY A 817 14.71 -26.69 3.36
CA GLY A 817 14.91 -27.85 4.24
C GLY A 817 14.57 -27.53 5.70
N GLU A 818 14.99 -26.38 6.20
CA GLU A 818 14.63 -25.85 7.51
C GLU A 818 13.11 -25.62 7.59
N LEU A 819 12.50 -25.03 6.56
CA LEU A 819 11.04 -24.87 6.45
C LEU A 819 10.32 -26.22 6.37
N HIS A 820 10.87 -27.21 5.67
CA HIS A 820 10.32 -28.56 5.62
C HIS A 820 10.43 -29.24 6.98
N SER A 821 11.56 -29.09 7.67
CA SER A 821 11.76 -29.58 9.03
C SER A 821 10.84 -28.88 10.03
N PHE A 822 10.57 -27.58 9.86
CA PHE A 822 9.64 -26.83 10.67
C PHE A 822 8.20 -27.26 10.40
N LYS A 823 7.84 -27.46 9.13
CA LYS A 823 6.55 -28.04 8.76
C LYS A 823 6.40 -29.45 9.34
N GLN A 824 7.43 -30.27 9.27
CA GLN A 824 7.42 -31.62 9.82
C GLN A 824 7.27 -31.60 11.35
N LYS A 825 8.05 -30.78 12.05
CA LYS A 825 7.91 -30.54 13.50
C LYS A 825 6.55 -29.95 13.86
N TYR A 826 6.00 -29.06 13.04
CA TYR A 826 4.65 -28.51 13.22
C TYR A 826 3.58 -29.57 13.00
N TYR A 827 3.71 -30.43 11.99
CA TYR A 827 2.78 -31.54 11.74
C TYR A 827 2.95 -32.70 12.72
N GLU A 828 4.14 -32.87 13.32
CA GLU A 828 4.39 -33.80 14.43
C GLU A 828 3.83 -33.23 15.73
N MET A 829 4.01 -31.94 16.00
CA MET A 829 3.39 -31.24 17.13
C MET A 829 1.86 -31.20 16.98
N LYS A 830 1.35 -30.99 15.77
CA LYS A 830 -0.08 -31.07 15.47
C LYS A 830 -0.60 -32.50 15.56
N ARG A 831 0.12 -33.50 15.05
CA ARG A 831 -0.23 -34.91 15.28
C ARG A 831 -0.12 -35.31 16.74
N ALA A 832 0.81 -34.74 17.51
CA ALA A 832 0.94 -34.96 18.94
C ALA A 832 -0.22 -34.33 19.69
N LEU A 833 -0.61 -33.10 19.34
CA LEU A 833 -1.82 -32.43 19.87
C LEU A 833 -3.08 -33.19 19.47
N ASP A 834 -3.25 -33.57 18.20
CA ASP A 834 -4.38 -34.36 17.70
C ASP A 834 -4.38 -35.79 18.31
N ALA A 835 -3.21 -36.37 18.60
CA ALA A 835 -3.04 -37.65 19.31
C ALA A 835 -3.31 -37.51 20.82
N GLU A 836 -3.02 -36.35 21.40
CA GLU A 836 -3.31 -36.00 22.78
C GLU A 836 -4.81 -35.66 22.95
N GLU A 837 -5.44 -35.11 21.92
CA GLU A 837 -6.88 -34.86 21.80
C GLU A 837 -7.65 -36.17 21.53
N THR A 838 -7.13 -37.07 20.68
CA THR A 838 -7.69 -38.42 20.49
C THR A 838 -7.38 -39.37 21.64
N ARG A 839 -6.27 -39.22 22.39
CA ARG A 839 -6.05 -39.88 23.69
C ARG A 839 -6.94 -39.30 24.78
N ARG A 840 -7.29 -38.00 24.73
CA ARG A 840 -8.34 -37.40 25.56
C ARG A 840 -9.75 -37.90 25.19
N LEU A 841 -9.99 -38.27 23.93
CA LEU A 841 -11.29 -38.74 23.44
C LEU A 841 -11.46 -40.27 23.38
N LYS A 842 -10.40 -41.08 23.55
CA LYS A 842 -10.49 -42.55 23.56
C LYS A 842 -9.49 -43.24 24.50
N LEU A 843 -9.97 -43.53 25.71
CA LEU A 843 -10.05 -44.88 26.28
C LEU A 843 -11.30 -44.88 27.19
N VAL A 844 -12.51 -45.13 26.68
CA VAL A 844 -13.09 -46.35 26.05
C VAL A 844 -13.44 -47.41 27.10
N SER A 845 -14.72 -47.77 27.11
CA SER A 845 -15.29 -48.96 27.77
C SER A 845 -15.42 -50.13 26.76
N PRO A 846 -15.63 -51.37 27.24
CA PRO A 846 -14.80 -52.57 26.99
C PRO A 846 -15.29 -53.40 25.78
N PRO A 847 -14.56 -54.46 25.36
CA PRO A 847 -14.98 -55.82 25.76
C PRO A 847 -13.90 -56.93 25.74
N GLY A 848 -14.20 -58.07 26.40
CA GLY A 848 -14.10 -59.38 25.75
C GLY A 848 -12.90 -60.29 26.06
N ALA A 849 -13.17 -61.35 26.81
CA ALA A 849 -12.29 -62.44 27.24
C ALA A 849 -11.72 -63.37 26.13
N ASN A 850 -10.62 -64.07 26.47
CA ASN A 850 -10.21 -65.47 26.21
C ASN A 850 -10.57 -66.14 24.86
N THR A 851 -9.71 -66.92 24.20
CA THR A 851 -9.22 -68.25 24.64
C THR A 851 -8.03 -68.77 23.79
N PRO A 852 -7.36 -69.88 24.19
CA PRO A 852 -6.06 -70.33 23.69
C PRO A 852 -6.12 -71.36 22.54
N ASN A 853 -5.05 -71.42 21.74
CA ASN A 853 -4.34 -72.64 21.30
C ASN A 853 -2.99 -72.26 20.67
#